data_AF-A0A260YW72-F1
#
_entry.id   AF-A0A260YW72-F1
#
_cell.length_a   1.000
_cell.length_b   1.000
_cell.length_c   1.000
_cell.angle_alpha   90.00
_cell.angle_beta   90.00
_cell.angle_gamma   90.00
#
_symmetry.space_group_name_H-M   'P 1'
#
loop_
_entity.id
_entity.type
_entity.pdbx_description
1 polymer ?
#
loop_
_entity_poly.entity_id
_entity_poly.type
_entity_poly.pdbx_seq_one_letter_code
_entity_poly.pdbx_strand_id
1 'polypeptide(L)'
;MDEHSDDEFNNMKLEGEKSVILKINETHEQIIQLLQEKPLETVRLVSRIVHLTLDNNLDIKVCRRSVRALAKHWKNSSFYKKRRFSLEMKFYMQLTTRIIFIRELIDIGEKSFYLNMLRQKSHFYSPKVVKFQKKEYNTAMGIGCNKNGRLGVGSTEEQVDIMTPVNLPNEIKSVHFGANHTIIQLQNLELYGIGKMANFMEGMAGSDEICVTPMKLSFYKQDPTIKTRIIVKEDHTEINDYNMHSSLVIGNADTLRIEKENIRCSGPNWLIDNTRFRKYKNSEVIDSNEVEVDVYDGTKRTIKILEDLHWIGKNREEREMTILMDGTHVDITKFKCFKWKGAKVFGMIDETIYSGKLLLVPREGEDDQLPDEDVVLMAVMDEVNFHGHNLLTTFNEICNSFSPRTLGTLYTIAGVPTVTCLIRGMLALIHFLRVDELTGLTEAFVKNVRSDSTLDEAAVKREFDMAMIVGSKIPVLVVKSEYTSVERENEMKTTSRDHIFDLMDKVKNLLIKFNSLPLKYRVNRLDTEFGKWIEKILRSYNEGSYEGQNFKNRLIPTDKKYQNNYCIAALKTRIESGDIDGGLERFKIVRVEAVAFVGRHEISPDNPSTGHHQVYWMHTTKFHIKCIDASLLEHIDEEKYVLNLSLVCLDDHSPTRFQTLVDSFFRIRNSSFHLSTFEREIDIASATASLPVNETYTVKTLDGIEMKVPKVLFEIFSEFDAARKRNSDVEDTFSLDYSADALKLFLACLLDFRVYYRASIELKMEVYKLAEFVLANHFRDELIQMILLTVEEKDHAHLGYLMLERPNEMISLIVRHRPDIVFFWKNLPIEQNHLEFIDKLANTIKSDRFNKVGYRMYREIDEPEEPKVEISQEFLLHYICNAKQDSDVIDDFKEEYPSRKKKLTRARKRAIGQ
;
A
#
# COMPACT_ATOMS: atom_id res chain seq x y z
N MET A 1 63.69 -16.80 -32.75
CA MET A 1 63.81 -18.18 -32.23
C MET A 1 62.65 -18.44 -31.26
N ASP A 2 61.45 -17.94 -31.59
CA ASP A 2 60.25 -17.93 -30.72
C ASP A 2 58.98 -18.39 -31.46
N GLU A 3 59.05 -18.73 -32.76
CA GLU A 3 57.89 -19.25 -33.50
C GLU A 3 57.63 -20.76 -33.25
N HIS A 4 58.64 -21.52 -32.80
CA HIS A 4 58.48 -22.94 -32.51
C HIS A 4 57.86 -23.24 -31.12
N SER A 5 57.92 -22.31 -30.15
CA SER A 5 57.31 -22.50 -28.83
C SER A 5 55.80 -22.27 -28.83
N ASP A 6 55.31 -21.34 -29.67
CA ASP A 6 53.88 -21.03 -29.77
C ASP A 6 53.12 -22.13 -30.52
N ASP A 7 53.75 -22.77 -31.52
CA ASP A 7 53.17 -23.92 -32.23
C ASP A 7 53.13 -25.19 -31.37
N GLU A 8 54.15 -25.45 -30.55
CA GLU A 8 54.12 -26.56 -29.58
C GLU A 8 53.08 -26.32 -28.48
N PHE A 9 52.97 -25.09 -27.96
CA PHE A 9 51.98 -24.75 -26.93
C PHE A 9 50.55 -24.82 -27.47
N ASN A 10 50.30 -24.35 -28.70
CA ASN A 10 49.01 -24.48 -29.37
C ASN A 10 48.67 -25.93 -29.71
N ASN A 11 49.64 -26.75 -30.14
CA ASN A 11 49.43 -28.18 -30.40
C ASN A 11 49.15 -28.96 -29.10
N MET A 12 49.85 -28.68 -28.00
CA MET A 12 49.56 -29.28 -26.69
C MET A 12 48.17 -28.89 -26.15
N LYS A 13 47.74 -27.64 -26.37
CA LYS A 13 46.39 -27.19 -26.03
C LYS A 13 45.32 -27.91 -26.86
N LEU A 14 45.55 -28.06 -28.17
CA LEU A 14 44.68 -28.82 -29.09
C LEU A 14 44.60 -30.32 -28.76
N GLU A 15 45.70 -30.95 -28.35
CA GLU A 15 45.71 -32.35 -27.89
C GLU A 15 44.97 -32.52 -26.55
N GLY A 16 45.14 -31.56 -25.62
CA GLY A 16 44.40 -31.49 -24.36
C GLY A 16 42.89 -31.38 -24.58
N GLU A 17 42.45 -30.48 -25.46
CA GLU A 17 41.04 -30.31 -25.83
C GLU A 17 40.45 -31.58 -26.48
N LYS A 18 41.18 -32.23 -27.40
CA LYS A 18 40.75 -33.49 -28.02
C LYS A 18 40.58 -34.62 -27.00
N SER A 19 41.49 -34.73 -26.02
CA SER A 19 41.41 -35.71 -24.93
C SER A 19 40.18 -35.49 -24.03
N VAL A 20 39.85 -34.24 -23.72
CA VAL A 20 38.67 -33.90 -22.92
C VAL A 20 37.38 -34.18 -23.69
N ILE A 21 37.31 -33.84 -24.98
CA ILE A 21 36.16 -34.15 -25.84
C ILE A 21 35.92 -35.67 -25.91
N LEU A 22 36.98 -36.48 -26.00
CA LEU A 22 36.86 -37.94 -25.98
C LEU A 22 36.21 -38.44 -24.69
N LYS A 23 36.67 -37.96 -23.52
CA LYS A 23 36.06 -38.30 -22.21
C LYS A 23 34.59 -37.86 -22.14
N ILE A 24 34.25 -36.72 -22.72
CA ILE A 24 32.86 -36.25 -22.81
C ILE A 24 32.01 -37.17 -23.72
N ASN A 25 32.56 -37.66 -24.84
CA ASN A 25 31.91 -38.65 -25.71
C ASN A 25 31.65 -39.96 -24.94
N GLU A 26 32.65 -40.50 -24.26
CA GLU A 26 32.51 -41.74 -23.48
C GLU A 26 31.46 -41.61 -22.38
N THR A 27 31.47 -40.48 -21.65
CA THR A 27 30.48 -40.20 -20.61
C THR A 27 29.08 -40.00 -21.20
N HIS A 28 28.96 -39.47 -22.43
CA HIS A 28 27.68 -39.34 -23.13
C HIS A 28 27.06 -40.71 -23.42
N GLU A 29 27.85 -41.66 -23.95
CA GLU A 29 27.37 -43.02 -24.22
C GLU A 29 26.90 -43.72 -22.94
N GLN A 30 27.63 -43.54 -21.83
CA GLN A 30 27.20 -44.03 -20.51
C GLN A 30 25.85 -43.44 -20.07
N ILE A 31 25.60 -42.15 -20.33
CA ILE A 31 24.31 -41.51 -20.04
C ILE A 31 23.20 -42.17 -20.85
N ILE A 32 23.40 -42.42 -22.15
CA ILE A 32 22.37 -43.02 -23.01
C ILE A 32 21.96 -44.41 -22.50
N GLN A 33 22.93 -45.22 -22.08
CA GLN A 33 22.67 -46.54 -21.48
C GLN A 33 21.91 -46.41 -20.15
N LEU A 34 22.39 -45.56 -19.24
CA LEU A 34 21.81 -45.40 -17.90
C LEU A 34 20.42 -44.75 -17.91
N LEU A 35 20.07 -43.96 -18.92
CA LEU A 35 18.71 -43.41 -19.05
C LEU A 35 17.63 -44.51 -19.16
N GLN A 36 17.98 -45.73 -19.56
CA GLN A 36 17.03 -46.84 -19.62
C GLN A 36 16.95 -47.62 -18.32
N GLU A 37 18.09 -47.80 -17.64
CA GLU A 37 18.20 -48.68 -16.46
C GLU A 37 18.08 -47.94 -15.13
N LYS A 38 18.82 -46.83 -14.99
CA LYS A 38 18.96 -46.05 -13.74
C LYS A 38 18.96 -44.55 -14.03
N PRO A 39 17.83 -44.01 -14.49
CA PRO A 39 17.76 -42.67 -15.08
C PRO A 39 18.17 -41.55 -14.11
N LEU A 40 18.00 -41.72 -12.79
CA LEU A 40 18.40 -40.70 -11.81
C LEU A 40 19.93 -40.52 -11.67
N GLU A 41 20.73 -41.57 -11.90
CA GLU A 41 22.20 -41.50 -11.78
C GLU A 41 22.81 -40.58 -12.86
N THR A 42 22.12 -40.43 -13.99
CA THR A 42 22.56 -39.60 -15.12
C THR A 42 22.67 -38.12 -14.77
N VAL A 43 21.95 -37.63 -13.75
CA VAL A 43 21.99 -36.23 -13.31
C VAL A 43 23.41 -35.81 -12.93
N ARG A 44 24.15 -36.67 -12.22
CA ARG A 44 25.55 -36.40 -11.82
C ARG A 44 26.48 -36.39 -13.01
N LEU A 45 26.29 -37.31 -13.96
CA LEU A 45 27.10 -37.42 -15.17
C LEU A 45 26.92 -36.21 -16.08
N VAL A 46 25.67 -35.75 -16.28
CA VAL A 46 25.36 -34.53 -17.04
C VAL A 46 26.01 -33.31 -16.37
N SER A 47 25.93 -33.20 -15.04
CA SER A 47 26.60 -32.14 -14.28
C SER A 47 28.12 -32.16 -14.52
N ARG A 48 28.75 -33.34 -14.46
CA ARG A 48 30.18 -33.53 -14.73
C ARG A 48 30.57 -33.12 -16.15
N ILE A 49 29.78 -33.47 -17.16
CA ILE A 49 30.04 -33.07 -18.56
C ILE A 49 30.02 -31.55 -18.70
N VAL A 50 29.01 -30.88 -18.12
CA VAL A 50 28.92 -29.42 -18.18
C VAL A 50 30.11 -28.78 -17.46
N HIS A 51 30.54 -29.33 -16.33
CA HIS A 51 31.75 -28.89 -15.63
C HIS A 51 33.01 -29.02 -16.47
N LEU A 52 33.26 -30.20 -17.05
CA LEU A 52 34.42 -30.43 -17.92
C LEU A 52 34.41 -29.49 -19.14
N THR A 53 33.23 -29.18 -19.65
CA THR A 53 33.08 -28.24 -20.79
C THR A 53 33.42 -26.81 -20.37
N LEU A 54 32.95 -26.37 -19.19
CA LEU A 54 33.22 -25.05 -18.65
C LEU A 54 34.69 -24.87 -18.26
N ASP A 55 35.27 -25.82 -17.52
CA ASP A 55 36.64 -25.76 -17.01
C ASP A 55 37.70 -25.74 -18.13
N ASN A 56 37.35 -26.24 -19.32
CA ASN A 56 38.23 -26.28 -20.49
C ASN A 56 37.82 -25.27 -21.57
N ASN A 57 36.92 -24.34 -21.27
CA ASN A 57 36.48 -23.27 -22.18
C ASN A 57 35.94 -23.77 -23.54
N LEU A 58 35.27 -24.93 -23.54
CA LEU A 58 34.75 -25.57 -24.75
C LEU A 58 33.38 -25.02 -25.14
N ASP A 59 33.03 -25.12 -26.43
CA ASP A 59 31.73 -24.67 -26.96
C ASP A 59 30.56 -25.45 -26.30
N ILE A 60 29.48 -24.72 -25.97
CA ILE A 60 28.28 -25.29 -25.35
C ILE A 60 27.68 -26.47 -26.12
N LYS A 61 27.85 -26.52 -27.45
CA LYS A 61 27.41 -27.62 -28.32
C LYS A 61 27.96 -28.98 -27.86
N VAL A 62 29.15 -29.01 -27.26
CA VAL A 62 29.82 -30.24 -26.77
C VAL A 62 29.01 -30.91 -25.66
N CYS A 63 28.51 -30.13 -24.69
CA CYS A 63 27.69 -30.66 -23.58
C CYS A 63 26.20 -30.75 -23.92
N ARG A 64 25.73 -29.92 -24.87
CA ARG A 64 24.31 -29.77 -25.22
C ARG A 64 23.61 -31.10 -25.51
N ARG A 65 24.25 -32.00 -26.26
CA ARG A 65 23.66 -33.32 -26.60
C ARG A 65 23.35 -34.17 -25.36
N SER A 66 24.20 -34.13 -24.32
CA SER A 66 24.01 -34.89 -23.09
C SER A 66 22.89 -34.30 -22.24
N VAL A 67 22.84 -32.96 -22.16
CA VAL A 67 21.75 -32.24 -21.49
C VAL A 67 20.42 -32.50 -22.20
N ARG A 68 20.41 -32.46 -23.54
CA ARG A 68 19.23 -32.70 -24.36
C ARG A 68 18.71 -34.13 -24.24
N ALA A 69 19.59 -35.12 -24.13
CA ALA A 69 19.21 -36.51 -23.90
C ALA A 69 18.45 -36.66 -22.57
N LEU A 70 18.98 -36.08 -21.49
CA LEU A 70 18.31 -36.05 -20.19
C LEU A 70 16.99 -35.27 -20.25
N ALA A 71 16.94 -34.12 -20.94
CA ALA A 71 15.73 -33.31 -21.09
C ALA A 71 14.61 -34.08 -21.82
N LYS A 72 14.93 -34.80 -22.90
CA LYS A 72 13.98 -35.67 -23.63
C LYS A 72 13.43 -36.78 -22.73
N HIS A 73 14.30 -37.44 -21.97
CA HIS A 73 13.87 -38.49 -21.04
C HIS A 73 12.98 -37.92 -19.93
N TRP A 74 13.39 -36.80 -19.33
CA TRP A 74 12.61 -36.10 -18.30
C TRP A 74 11.22 -35.71 -18.81
N LYS A 75 11.12 -35.15 -20.03
CA LYS A 75 9.85 -34.76 -20.66
C LYS A 75 8.85 -35.91 -20.74
N ASN A 76 9.33 -37.11 -21.08
CA ASN A 76 8.52 -38.31 -21.24
C ASN A 76 8.28 -39.08 -19.92
N SER A 77 8.87 -38.63 -18.81
CA SER A 77 8.73 -39.24 -17.51
C SER A 77 7.40 -38.88 -16.83
N SER A 78 6.95 -39.71 -15.88
CA SER A 78 5.78 -39.44 -15.06
C SER A 78 5.94 -38.14 -14.24
N PHE A 79 4.83 -37.62 -13.71
CA PHE A 79 4.85 -36.45 -12.85
C PHE A 79 5.75 -36.63 -11.62
N TYR A 80 5.64 -37.77 -10.92
CA TYR A 80 6.45 -38.07 -9.75
C TYR A 80 7.93 -38.21 -10.10
N LYS A 81 8.24 -38.92 -11.18
CA LYS A 81 9.60 -39.04 -11.70
C LYS A 81 10.22 -37.68 -12.01
N LYS A 82 9.48 -36.80 -12.69
CA LYS A 82 9.91 -35.42 -12.99
C LYS A 82 10.21 -34.63 -11.71
N ARG A 83 9.40 -34.80 -10.65
CA ARG A 83 9.66 -34.21 -9.32
C ARG A 83 10.94 -34.77 -8.72
N ARG A 84 11.18 -36.09 -8.78
CA ARG A 84 12.38 -36.71 -8.21
C ARG A 84 13.65 -36.26 -8.94
N PHE A 85 13.63 -36.20 -10.27
CA PHE A 85 14.71 -35.58 -11.05
C PHE A 85 15.01 -34.15 -10.62
N SER A 86 13.97 -33.34 -10.40
CA SER A 86 14.13 -31.94 -9.96
C SER A 86 14.85 -31.85 -8.61
N LEU A 87 14.64 -32.82 -7.72
CA LEU A 87 15.35 -32.92 -6.44
C LEU A 87 16.81 -33.31 -6.65
N GLU A 88 17.08 -34.35 -7.43
CA GLU A 88 18.45 -34.79 -7.77
C GLU A 88 19.25 -33.65 -8.42
N MET A 89 18.65 -32.95 -9.39
CA MET A 89 19.26 -31.80 -10.06
C MET A 89 19.59 -30.68 -9.07
N LYS A 90 18.73 -30.41 -8.09
CA LYS A 90 19.01 -29.43 -7.03
C LYS A 90 20.25 -29.81 -6.20
N PHE A 91 20.49 -31.09 -5.96
CA PHE A 91 21.63 -31.56 -5.16
C PHE A 91 22.94 -31.64 -5.96
N TYR A 92 22.88 -32.12 -7.20
CA TYR A 92 24.07 -32.48 -7.98
C TYR A 92 24.40 -31.53 -9.12
N MET A 93 23.46 -30.68 -9.56
CA MET A 93 23.70 -29.72 -10.63
C MET A 93 23.91 -28.30 -10.09
N GLN A 94 24.93 -27.63 -10.61
CA GLN A 94 25.10 -26.20 -10.37
C GLN A 94 24.03 -25.39 -11.10
N LEU A 95 23.90 -24.09 -10.77
CA LEU A 95 22.87 -23.24 -11.39
C LEU A 95 23.05 -23.14 -12.91
N THR A 96 24.28 -23.06 -13.39
CA THR A 96 24.67 -23.05 -14.82
C THR A 96 24.11 -24.26 -15.56
N THR A 97 24.39 -25.48 -15.09
CA THR A 97 23.85 -26.73 -15.66
C THR A 97 22.32 -26.74 -15.68
N ARG A 98 21.67 -26.23 -14.63
CA ARG A 98 20.21 -26.17 -14.52
C ARG A 98 19.59 -25.17 -15.49
N ILE A 99 20.25 -24.04 -15.75
CA ILE A 99 19.85 -23.07 -16.78
C ILE A 99 19.92 -23.73 -18.17
N ILE A 100 21.01 -24.40 -18.50
CA ILE A 100 21.16 -25.10 -19.79
C ILE A 100 20.10 -26.18 -19.95
N PHE A 101 19.80 -26.93 -18.89
CA PHE A 101 18.73 -27.93 -18.90
C PHE A 101 17.36 -27.31 -19.20
N ILE A 102 17.03 -26.17 -18.59
CA ILE A 102 15.78 -25.45 -18.85
C ILE A 102 15.71 -24.97 -20.30
N ARG A 103 16.82 -24.43 -20.84
CA ARG A 103 16.92 -24.03 -22.25
C ARG A 103 16.65 -25.22 -23.18
N GLU A 104 17.23 -26.39 -22.89
CA GLU A 104 16.96 -27.60 -23.66
C GLU A 104 15.51 -28.09 -23.56
N LEU A 105 14.86 -27.96 -22.40
CA LEU A 105 13.44 -28.28 -22.26
C LEU A 105 12.57 -27.40 -23.16
N ILE A 106 12.84 -26.09 -23.19
CA ILE A 106 12.14 -25.14 -24.04
C ILE A 106 12.37 -25.48 -25.52
N ASP A 107 13.61 -25.79 -25.90
CA ASP A 107 13.98 -26.16 -27.27
C ASP A 107 13.32 -27.46 -27.76
N ILE A 108 12.97 -28.40 -26.87
CA ILE A 108 12.20 -29.60 -27.22
C ILE A 108 10.68 -29.38 -27.10
N GLY A 109 10.24 -28.13 -26.94
CA GLY A 109 8.83 -27.72 -26.91
C GLY A 109 8.12 -28.00 -25.59
N GLU A 110 8.86 -28.14 -24.48
CA GLU A 110 8.25 -28.27 -23.16
C GLU A 110 7.80 -26.90 -22.64
N LYS A 111 6.53 -26.80 -22.24
CA LYS A 111 5.92 -25.54 -21.78
C LYS A 111 5.96 -25.38 -20.26
N SER A 112 6.35 -26.41 -19.51
CA SER A 112 6.31 -26.40 -18.05
C SER A 112 7.51 -27.09 -17.41
N PHE A 113 8.08 -26.47 -16.38
CA PHE A 113 9.13 -27.07 -15.55
C PHE A 113 9.02 -26.56 -14.11
N TYR A 114 9.65 -27.26 -13.16
CA TYR A 114 9.58 -26.89 -11.75
C TYR A 114 10.53 -25.73 -11.43
N LEU A 115 9.98 -24.57 -11.04
CA LEU A 115 10.77 -23.41 -10.57
C LEU A 115 11.70 -23.74 -9.39
N ASN A 116 11.37 -24.75 -8.58
CA ASN A 116 12.23 -25.21 -7.50
C ASN A 116 13.60 -25.71 -7.98
N MET A 117 13.73 -26.07 -9.26
CA MET A 117 15.02 -26.37 -9.88
C MET A 117 15.97 -25.17 -9.87
N LEU A 118 15.49 -23.93 -9.80
CA LEU A 118 16.33 -22.73 -9.78
C LEU A 118 16.75 -22.31 -8.36
N ARG A 119 16.18 -22.88 -7.30
CA ARG A 119 16.46 -22.47 -5.90
C ARG A 119 17.79 -23.07 -5.41
N GLN A 120 18.56 -22.29 -4.64
CA GLN A 120 19.72 -22.80 -3.89
C GLN A 120 19.32 -23.31 -2.51
N LYS A 121 20.20 -24.11 -1.89
CA LYS A 121 20.03 -24.84 -0.62
C LYS A 121 19.38 -23.97 0.49
N SER A 122 18.05 -23.98 0.60
CA SER A 122 17.36 -23.69 1.84
C SER A 122 16.98 -25.00 2.53
N HIS A 123 17.25 -25.10 3.83
CA HIS A 123 16.82 -26.21 4.68
C HIS A 123 15.32 -26.17 5.04
N PHE A 124 14.55 -25.27 4.43
CA PHE A 124 13.13 -25.12 4.68
C PHE A 124 12.31 -25.55 3.46
N TYR A 125 11.64 -26.69 3.64
CA TYR A 125 10.50 -27.11 2.84
C TYR A 125 9.34 -26.15 3.15
N SER A 126 9.05 -25.21 2.26
CA SER A 126 7.71 -24.62 2.20
C SER A 126 6.97 -25.34 1.06
N PRO A 127 6.04 -26.26 1.36
CA PRO A 127 5.17 -26.85 0.36
C PRO A 127 4.07 -25.84 0.03
N LYS A 128 4.41 -24.70 -0.61
CA LYS A 128 3.36 -23.84 -1.16
C LYS A 128 3.18 -24.14 -2.65
N VAL A 129 2.11 -24.93 -2.84
CA VAL A 129 1.24 -25.15 -3.99
C VAL A 129 1.82 -25.90 -5.19
N VAL A 130 1.63 -27.23 -5.18
CA VAL A 130 1.37 -27.99 -6.41
C VAL A 130 -0.11 -27.79 -6.70
N LYS A 131 -0.46 -27.03 -7.75
CA LYS A 131 -1.84 -27.02 -8.25
C LYS A 131 -1.99 -28.21 -9.17
N PHE A 132 -2.78 -29.19 -8.76
CA PHE A 132 -3.26 -30.23 -9.65
C PHE A 132 -4.28 -29.59 -10.59
N GLN A 133 -4.12 -29.77 -11.90
CA GLN A 133 -5.22 -29.48 -12.82
C GLN A 133 -6.28 -30.55 -12.58
N LYS A 134 -7.34 -30.19 -11.84
CA LYS A 134 -8.50 -31.07 -11.62
C LYS A 134 -9.10 -31.38 -12.98
N LYS A 135 -9.19 -32.66 -13.35
CA LYS A 135 -10.04 -33.07 -14.47
C LYS A 135 -11.47 -32.70 -14.09
N GLU A 136 -12.18 -31.95 -14.93
CA GLU A 136 -13.55 -31.55 -14.61
C GLU A 136 -14.42 -32.81 -14.48
N TYR A 137 -15.02 -32.98 -13.31
CA TYR A 137 -16.01 -34.01 -13.05
C TYR A 137 -17.30 -33.28 -12.68
N ASN A 138 -18.39 -33.60 -13.38
CA ASN A 138 -19.68 -32.93 -13.25
C ASN A 138 -20.46 -33.36 -11.99
N THR A 139 -19.84 -34.15 -11.10
CA THR A 139 -20.47 -34.78 -9.93
C THR A 139 -19.53 -34.72 -8.73
N ALA A 140 -20.08 -34.50 -7.52
CA ALA A 140 -19.30 -34.61 -6.28
C ALA A 140 -18.89 -36.06 -6.03
N MET A 141 -17.69 -36.27 -5.50
CA MET A 141 -17.19 -37.58 -5.09
C MET A 141 -16.78 -37.50 -3.62
N GLY A 142 -17.22 -38.47 -2.81
CA GLY A 142 -16.84 -38.62 -1.40
C GLY A 142 -15.81 -39.75 -1.22
N ILE A 143 -14.77 -39.49 -0.42
CA ILE A 143 -13.76 -40.46 0.01
C ILE A 143 -13.16 -40.00 1.37
N GLY A 144 -12.76 -40.93 2.23
CA GLY A 144 -12.14 -40.67 3.53
C GLY A 144 -13.04 -40.91 4.72
N CYS A 145 -12.86 -40.13 5.79
CA CYS A 145 -13.62 -40.28 7.04
C CYS A 145 -15.09 -39.91 6.81
N ASN A 146 -15.97 -40.88 7.01
CA ASN A 146 -17.41 -40.78 6.87
C ASN A 146 -18.14 -40.90 8.22
N LYS A 147 -17.45 -40.58 9.33
CA LYS A 147 -18.10 -40.45 10.64
C LYS A 147 -19.27 -39.47 10.55
N ASN A 148 -20.40 -39.84 11.15
CA ASN A 148 -21.68 -39.13 11.05
C ASN A 148 -22.26 -39.04 9.63
N GLY A 149 -21.81 -39.84 8.67
CA GLY A 149 -22.32 -39.81 7.29
C GLY A 149 -21.89 -38.58 6.46
N ARG A 150 -20.88 -37.82 6.92
CA ARG A 150 -20.49 -36.50 6.41
C ARG A 150 -20.09 -36.46 4.93
N LEU A 151 -19.83 -37.60 4.29
CA LEU A 151 -19.46 -37.67 2.87
C LEU A 151 -20.65 -37.75 1.93
N GLY A 152 -21.84 -38.13 2.41
CA GLY A 152 -23.07 -38.10 1.59
C GLY A 152 -23.15 -39.19 0.53
N VAL A 153 -22.36 -40.26 0.68
CA VAL A 153 -22.23 -41.36 -0.31
C VAL A 153 -23.27 -42.48 -0.12
N GLY A 154 -24.23 -42.31 0.77
CA GLY A 154 -25.27 -43.31 1.08
C GLY A 154 -24.80 -44.47 1.97
N SER A 155 -23.61 -44.36 2.57
CA SER A 155 -23.04 -45.37 3.48
C SER A 155 -22.94 -44.83 4.91
N THR A 156 -23.14 -45.71 5.89
CA THR A 156 -22.89 -45.46 7.33
C THR A 156 -21.50 -45.94 7.77
N GLU A 157 -20.72 -46.57 6.88
CA GLU A 157 -19.34 -46.98 7.19
C GLU A 157 -18.52 -45.75 7.59
N GLU A 158 -17.72 -45.85 8.65
CA GLU A 158 -16.97 -44.71 9.18
C GLU A 158 -15.84 -44.23 8.25
N GLN A 159 -15.50 -45.02 7.23
CA GLN A 159 -14.44 -44.78 6.29
C GLN A 159 -14.89 -45.25 4.90
N VAL A 160 -14.65 -44.43 3.88
CA VAL A 160 -14.97 -44.72 2.48
C VAL A 160 -13.67 -44.65 1.70
N ASP A 161 -13.14 -45.80 1.28
CA ASP A 161 -11.80 -45.87 0.68
C ASP A 161 -11.80 -45.81 -0.86
N ILE A 162 -12.99 -45.76 -1.47
CA ILE A 162 -13.19 -45.64 -2.91
C ILE A 162 -13.95 -44.35 -3.20
N MET A 163 -13.54 -43.59 -4.23
CA MET A 163 -14.29 -42.41 -4.66
C MET A 163 -15.71 -42.82 -5.06
N THR A 164 -16.68 -42.47 -4.23
CA THR A 164 -18.09 -42.81 -4.44
C THR A 164 -18.84 -41.54 -4.85
N PRO A 165 -19.65 -41.58 -5.93
CA PRO A 165 -20.41 -40.41 -6.36
C PRO A 165 -21.45 -40.01 -5.31
N VAL A 166 -21.57 -38.70 -5.11
CA VAL A 166 -22.60 -38.09 -4.27
C VAL A 166 -23.75 -37.67 -5.17
N ASN A 167 -24.91 -38.31 -5.01
CA ASN A 167 -26.07 -38.10 -5.85
C ASN A 167 -26.71 -36.72 -5.57
N LEU A 168 -26.64 -35.81 -6.54
CA LEU A 168 -27.21 -34.47 -6.48
C LEU A 168 -28.01 -34.19 -7.76
N PRO A 169 -29.08 -33.38 -7.69
CA PRO A 169 -29.97 -33.15 -8.82
C PRO A 169 -29.47 -32.08 -9.82
N ASN A 170 -28.37 -31.37 -9.52
CA ASN A 170 -27.84 -30.31 -10.38
C ASN A 170 -26.31 -30.17 -10.22
N GLU A 171 -25.69 -29.37 -11.09
CA GLU A 171 -24.25 -29.08 -11.05
C GLU A 171 -23.84 -28.31 -9.80
N ILE A 172 -22.63 -28.59 -9.32
CA ILE A 172 -22.11 -28.03 -8.08
C ILE A 172 -21.45 -26.68 -8.35
N LYS A 173 -21.78 -25.70 -7.52
CA LYS A 173 -21.13 -24.39 -7.48
C LYS A 173 -20.01 -24.33 -6.43
N SER A 174 -20.29 -24.79 -5.21
CA SER A 174 -19.30 -24.86 -4.13
C SER A 174 -19.64 -25.95 -3.10
N VAL A 175 -18.62 -26.39 -2.36
CA VAL A 175 -18.76 -27.36 -1.26
C VAL A 175 -18.02 -26.82 -0.04
N HIS A 176 -18.64 -26.91 1.13
CA HIS A 176 -18.14 -26.41 2.40
C HIS A 176 -18.13 -27.55 3.42
N PHE A 177 -16.98 -27.82 4.03
CA PHE A 177 -16.78 -28.98 4.91
C PHE A 177 -16.57 -28.55 6.36
N GLY A 178 -17.24 -29.25 7.27
CA GLY A 178 -17.09 -29.12 8.71
C GLY A 178 -16.59 -30.40 9.35
N ALA A 179 -16.39 -30.33 10.67
CA ALA A 179 -15.92 -31.47 11.44
C ALA A 179 -16.98 -32.56 11.62
N ASN A 180 -18.26 -32.31 11.32
CA ASN A 180 -19.36 -33.27 11.51
C ASN A 180 -20.40 -33.29 10.38
N HIS A 181 -20.34 -32.33 9.46
CA HIS A 181 -21.28 -32.16 8.36
C HIS A 181 -20.66 -31.41 7.18
N THR A 182 -21.34 -31.48 6.04
CA THR A 182 -20.95 -30.86 4.77
C THR A 182 -22.15 -30.11 4.19
N ILE A 183 -21.91 -28.90 3.67
CA ILE A 183 -22.90 -28.11 2.93
C ILE A 183 -22.48 -27.99 1.48
N ILE A 184 -23.37 -28.35 0.57
CA ILE A 184 -23.17 -28.26 -0.88
C ILE A 184 -24.09 -27.19 -1.45
N GLN A 185 -23.52 -26.29 -2.24
CA GLN A 185 -24.27 -25.32 -3.03
C GLN A 185 -24.24 -25.71 -4.50
N LEU A 186 -25.41 -25.75 -5.12
CA LEU A 186 -25.59 -26.02 -6.54
C LEU A 186 -25.57 -24.72 -7.37
N GLN A 187 -25.39 -24.83 -8.69
CA GLN A 187 -25.37 -23.67 -9.61
C GLN A 187 -26.69 -22.90 -9.62
N ASN A 188 -27.81 -23.58 -9.39
CA ASN A 188 -29.13 -22.96 -9.20
C ASN A 188 -29.31 -22.29 -7.80
N LEU A 189 -28.23 -22.21 -7.02
CA LEU A 189 -28.15 -21.59 -5.69
C LEU A 189 -28.86 -22.35 -4.55
N GLU A 190 -29.37 -23.55 -4.81
CA GLU A 190 -29.95 -24.41 -3.78
C GLU A 190 -28.87 -25.00 -2.86
N LEU A 191 -29.20 -25.16 -1.57
CA LEU A 191 -28.31 -25.76 -0.57
C LEU A 191 -28.74 -27.16 -0.16
N TYR A 192 -27.75 -28.02 0.03
CA TYR A 192 -27.89 -29.39 0.50
C TYR A 192 -26.97 -29.62 1.70
N GLY A 193 -27.50 -30.22 2.76
CA GLY A 193 -26.76 -30.62 3.95
C GLY A 193 -26.56 -32.13 4.03
N ILE A 194 -25.42 -32.55 4.56
CA ILE A 194 -24.97 -33.94 4.70
C ILE A 194 -24.28 -34.08 6.06
N GLY A 195 -24.46 -35.18 6.77
CA GLY A 195 -23.78 -35.45 8.05
C GLY A 195 -24.70 -35.29 9.25
N LYS A 196 -24.17 -34.84 10.40
CA LYS A 196 -24.98 -34.63 11.62
C LYS A 196 -26.04 -33.54 11.43
N MET A 197 -27.31 -33.93 11.45
CA MET A 197 -28.43 -33.06 11.07
C MET A 197 -28.62 -31.90 12.05
N ALA A 198 -28.28 -32.09 13.33
CA ALA A 198 -28.27 -31.05 14.34
C ALA A 198 -27.37 -29.85 14.01
N ASN A 199 -26.50 -29.93 12.99
CA ASN A 199 -25.56 -28.87 12.64
C ASN A 199 -25.97 -28.07 11.39
N PHE A 200 -27.06 -28.44 10.71
CA PHE A 200 -27.49 -27.79 9.48
C PHE A 200 -28.99 -27.93 9.15
N MET A 201 -29.77 -28.66 9.94
CA MET A 201 -31.19 -28.84 9.71
C MET A 201 -32.02 -28.17 10.80
N GLU A 202 -33.02 -27.39 10.36
CA GLU A 202 -33.97 -26.74 11.25
C GLU A 202 -34.73 -27.77 12.10
N GLY A 203 -34.88 -27.50 13.39
CA GLY A 203 -35.65 -28.34 14.32
C GLY A 203 -34.91 -29.54 14.92
N MET A 204 -33.65 -29.80 14.55
CA MET A 204 -32.90 -31.00 14.95
C MET A 204 -31.94 -30.81 16.15
N ALA A 205 -32.31 -29.96 17.11
CA ALA A 205 -31.49 -29.58 18.29
C ALA A 205 -31.12 -30.78 19.10
N GLY A 206 -29.82 -30.92 19.38
CA GLY A 206 -29.34 -32.01 20.22
C GLY A 206 -29.65 -33.39 19.66
N SER A 207 -30.10 -33.49 18.40
CA SER A 207 -30.35 -34.76 17.75
C SER A 207 -29.03 -35.40 17.33
N ASP A 208 -28.92 -36.71 17.53
CA ASP A 208 -27.83 -37.52 17.00
C ASP A 208 -28.14 -38.11 15.62
N GLU A 209 -29.25 -37.69 15.00
CA GLU A 209 -29.59 -38.10 13.64
C GLU A 209 -28.57 -37.59 12.62
N ILE A 210 -28.28 -38.47 11.65
CA ILE A 210 -27.32 -38.24 10.58
C ILE A 210 -27.97 -38.43 9.22
N CYS A 211 -27.56 -37.62 8.26
CA CYS A 211 -27.97 -37.74 6.89
C CYS A 211 -26.79 -38.24 6.04
N VAL A 212 -26.86 -39.49 5.60
CA VAL A 212 -25.82 -40.15 4.78
C VAL A 212 -25.94 -39.86 3.28
N THR A 213 -26.97 -39.15 2.85
CA THR A 213 -27.16 -38.67 1.46
C THR A 213 -27.50 -37.17 1.48
N PRO A 214 -27.29 -36.41 0.40
CA PRO A 214 -27.57 -34.98 0.42
C PRO A 214 -29.05 -34.65 0.62
N MET A 215 -29.35 -33.86 1.64
CA MET A 215 -30.71 -33.41 1.95
C MET A 215 -30.89 -31.92 1.66
N LYS A 216 -31.93 -31.56 0.91
CA LYS A 216 -32.20 -30.17 0.52
C LYS A 216 -32.63 -29.32 1.72
N LEU A 217 -32.04 -28.14 1.86
CA LEU A 217 -32.39 -27.16 2.89
C LEU A 217 -33.49 -26.22 2.37
N SER A 218 -34.74 -26.68 2.40
CA SER A 218 -35.88 -26.02 1.75
C SER A 218 -36.23 -24.62 2.30
N PHE A 219 -35.73 -24.28 3.49
CA PHE A 219 -35.96 -23.00 4.16
C PHE A 219 -34.92 -21.92 3.79
N TYR A 220 -33.93 -22.23 2.95
CA TYR A 220 -32.95 -21.26 2.45
C TYR A 220 -33.19 -20.96 0.95
N LYS A 221 -33.29 -19.67 0.61
CA LYS A 221 -33.36 -19.20 -0.78
C LYS A 221 -32.44 -17.99 -0.98
N GLN A 222 -31.35 -18.17 -1.75
CA GLN A 222 -30.39 -17.10 -2.02
C GLN A 222 -30.92 -16.11 -3.08
N ASP A 223 -30.68 -14.83 -2.86
CA ASP A 223 -30.81 -13.80 -3.89
C ASP A 223 -29.61 -13.89 -4.87
N PRO A 224 -29.84 -14.13 -6.18
CA PRO A 224 -28.77 -14.25 -7.17
C PRO A 224 -27.87 -13.01 -7.27
N THR A 225 -28.37 -11.84 -6.85
CA THR A 225 -27.62 -10.57 -6.90
C THR A 225 -26.62 -10.41 -5.75
N ILE A 226 -26.70 -11.28 -4.72
CA ILE A 226 -25.89 -11.17 -3.51
C ILE A 226 -24.98 -12.39 -3.38
N LYS A 227 -23.68 -12.13 -3.21
CA LYS A 227 -22.67 -13.17 -3.01
C LYS A 227 -22.63 -13.60 -1.55
N THR A 228 -23.39 -14.64 -1.22
CA THR A 228 -23.47 -15.21 0.13
C THR A 228 -22.20 -15.99 0.51
N ARG A 229 -21.79 -15.86 1.77
CA ARG A 229 -20.64 -16.56 2.36
C ARG A 229 -21.13 -17.64 3.35
N ILE A 230 -20.88 -18.90 3.05
CA ILE A 230 -21.23 -20.05 3.90
C ILE A 230 -19.99 -20.47 4.71
N ILE A 231 -20.13 -20.53 6.04
CA ILE A 231 -19.09 -20.94 6.98
C ILE A 231 -19.60 -22.16 7.74
N VAL A 232 -18.91 -23.29 7.60
CA VAL A 232 -19.27 -24.54 8.27
C VAL A 232 -18.35 -24.72 9.47
N LYS A 233 -18.92 -24.72 10.68
CA LYS A 233 -18.20 -24.89 11.95
C LYS A 233 -18.29 -26.34 12.42
N GLU A 234 -17.80 -26.62 13.62
CA GLU A 234 -17.79 -27.98 14.19
C GLU A 234 -19.20 -28.50 14.50
N ASP A 235 -20.08 -27.62 14.94
CA ASP A 235 -21.40 -27.91 15.51
C ASP A 235 -22.55 -27.10 14.88
N HIS A 236 -22.26 -26.17 13.98
CA HIS A 236 -23.28 -25.37 13.28
C HIS A 236 -22.80 -24.87 11.91
N THR A 237 -23.72 -24.29 11.14
CA THR A 237 -23.45 -23.62 9.86
C THR A 237 -23.89 -22.17 9.92
N GLU A 238 -23.02 -21.23 9.54
CA GLU A 238 -23.36 -19.81 9.40
C GLU A 238 -23.49 -19.44 7.93
N ILE A 239 -24.52 -18.66 7.60
CA ILE A 239 -24.72 -18.08 6.28
C ILE A 239 -24.73 -16.55 6.38
N ASN A 240 -23.69 -15.93 5.82
CA ASN A 240 -23.39 -14.50 5.89
C ASN A 240 -23.63 -13.81 4.53
N ASP A 241 -23.86 -12.50 4.54
CA ASP A 241 -24.04 -11.65 3.35
C ASP A 241 -25.30 -12.00 2.53
N TYR A 242 -26.49 -11.76 3.11
CA TYR A 242 -27.80 -11.66 2.45
C TYR A 242 -28.37 -10.24 2.74
N ASN A 243 -29.54 -9.83 2.22
CA ASN A 243 -30.11 -8.49 2.48
C ASN A 243 -30.91 -8.41 3.81
N MET A 244 -30.99 -7.17 4.32
CA MET A 244 -31.57 -6.57 5.55
C MET A 244 -31.98 -7.37 6.81
N HIS A 245 -31.81 -8.69 6.87
CA HIS A 245 -32.15 -9.54 8.02
C HIS A 245 -31.13 -10.67 8.24
N SER A 246 -29.84 -10.45 7.99
CA SER A 246 -28.90 -11.57 7.75
C SER A 246 -27.86 -11.76 8.85
N SER A 247 -28.07 -12.78 9.69
CA SER A 247 -27.10 -13.84 9.99
C SER A 247 -27.93 -15.08 10.28
N LEU A 248 -27.98 -16.07 9.39
CA LEU A 248 -28.74 -17.31 9.65
C LEU A 248 -27.75 -18.38 10.13
N VAL A 249 -27.84 -18.75 11.41
CA VAL A 249 -27.18 -19.95 11.93
C VAL A 249 -28.14 -21.11 11.79
N ILE A 250 -27.73 -22.18 11.13
CA ILE A 250 -28.49 -23.42 11.05
C ILE A 250 -27.72 -24.48 11.83
N GLY A 251 -28.33 -25.02 12.88
CA GLY A 251 -27.74 -26.04 13.76
C GLY A 251 -27.78 -25.65 15.24
N ASN A 252 -27.06 -26.38 16.11
CA ASN A 252 -27.14 -26.15 17.56
C ASN A 252 -26.64 -24.75 17.95
N ALA A 253 -27.56 -23.89 18.41
CA ALA A 253 -27.24 -22.52 18.81
C ALA A 253 -26.76 -22.42 20.27
N ASP A 254 -27.05 -23.42 21.12
CA ASP A 254 -26.79 -23.35 22.57
C ASP A 254 -25.29 -23.40 22.91
N THR A 255 -24.44 -23.90 22.01
CA THR A 255 -22.97 -23.89 22.16
C THR A 255 -22.35 -22.54 21.80
N LEU A 256 -23.09 -21.67 21.11
CA LEU A 256 -22.70 -20.29 20.84
C LEU A 256 -23.08 -19.45 22.07
N ARG A 257 -22.11 -18.90 22.80
CA ARG A 257 -22.36 -17.99 23.95
C ARG A 257 -22.99 -16.68 23.48
N ILE A 258 -24.27 -16.70 23.13
CA ILE A 258 -25.04 -15.52 22.72
C ILE A 258 -25.93 -15.13 23.89
N GLU A 259 -25.75 -13.91 24.40
CA GLU A 259 -26.55 -13.36 25.49
C GLU A 259 -28.03 -13.31 25.08
N LYS A 260 -28.90 -13.97 25.86
CA LYS A 260 -30.33 -14.23 25.57
C LYS A 260 -31.18 -12.98 25.24
N GLU A 261 -30.71 -11.78 25.55
CA GLU A 261 -31.49 -10.54 25.49
C GLU A 261 -31.54 -9.86 24.11
N ASN A 262 -30.84 -10.38 23.10
CA ASN A 262 -30.82 -9.80 21.74
C ASN A 262 -31.62 -10.61 20.70
N ILE A 263 -32.62 -11.36 21.14
CA ILE A 263 -33.39 -12.28 20.28
C ILE A 263 -34.77 -11.69 19.96
N ARG A 264 -35.14 -11.59 18.67
CA ARG A 264 -36.50 -11.18 18.25
C ARG A 264 -37.29 -12.22 17.44
N CYS A 265 -36.68 -13.36 17.10
CA CYS A 265 -37.33 -14.65 16.83
C CYS A 265 -36.23 -15.73 16.82
N SER A 266 -36.38 -16.76 17.64
CA SER A 266 -35.46 -17.91 17.74
C SER A 266 -36.26 -19.20 17.88
N GLY A 267 -35.81 -20.25 17.20
CA GLY A 267 -36.11 -21.64 17.59
C GLY A 267 -34.90 -22.24 18.31
N PRO A 268 -35.00 -23.45 18.89
CA PRO A 268 -33.89 -24.10 19.59
C PRO A 268 -32.65 -24.43 18.71
N ASN A 269 -32.67 -24.10 17.40
CA ASN A 269 -31.65 -24.51 16.39
C ASN A 269 -31.28 -23.46 15.36
N TRP A 270 -31.73 -22.24 15.54
CA TRP A 270 -31.40 -21.20 14.59
C TRP A 270 -31.62 -19.83 15.21
N LEU A 271 -30.72 -18.93 14.84
CA LEU A 271 -30.69 -17.55 15.30
C LEU A 271 -30.50 -16.64 14.10
N ILE A 272 -31.27 -15.55 14.07
CA ILE A 272 -31.09 -14.45 13.11
C ILE A 272 -30.37 -13.29 13.81
N ASP A 273 -29.05 -13.15 13.64
CA ASP A 273 -28.25 -12.06 14.25
C ASP A 273 -28.08 -10.87 13.28
N ASN A 274 -28.34 -9.64 13.73
CA ASN A 274 -28.26 -8.43 12.90
C ASN A 274 -27.15 -7.51 13.41
N THR A 275 -25.90 -7.79 13.02
CA THR A 275 -24.70 -7.21 13.63
C THR A 275 -24.41 -5.76 13.24
N ARG A 276 -25.17 -5.14 12.32
CA ARG A 276 -25.03 -3.69 12.03
C ARG A 276 -25.64 -2.76 13.08
N PHE A 277 -26.37 -3.28 14.08
CA PHE A 277 -26.88 -2.48 15.21
C PHE A 277 -25.92 -2.44 16.43
N ARG A 278 -24.77 -3.14 16.40
CA ARG A 278 -23.83 -3.19 17.54
C ARG A 278 -23.06 -1.88 17.81
N LYS A 279 -23.08 -0.89 16.92
CA LYS A 279 -22.47 0.43 17.20
C LYS A 279 -23.37 1.40 18.01
N TYR A 280 -24.57 0.98 18.44
CA TYR A 280 -25.51 1.84 19.20
C TYR A 280 -26.01 1.28 20.54
N LYS A 281 -25.54 0.11 20.99
CA LYS A 281 -26.17 -0.60 22.14
C LYS A 281 -25.17 -1.09 23.20
N ASN A 282 -24.05 -0.40 23.38
CA ASN A 282 -23.23 -0.54 24.58
C ASN A 282 -23.53 0.62 25.53
N SER A 283 -24.66 0.53 26.22
CA SER A 283 -24.92 1.22 27.47
C SER A 283 -25.74 0.26 28.33
N GLU A 284 -25.25 0.04 29.55
CA GLU A 284 -25.60 -1.02 30.50
C GLU A 284 -27.11 -1.21 30.72
N VAL A 285 -27.50 -2.47 30.93
CA VAL A 285 -28.84 -2.89 31.38
C VAL A 285 -29.04 -2.36 32.81
N ILE A 286 -30.10 -1.59 33.03
CA ILE A 286 -30.55 -1.14 34.37
C ILE A 286 -31.87 -1.87 34.65
N ASP A 287 -31.98 -2.50 35.82
CA ASP A 287 -33.15 -3.29 36.25
C ASP A 287 -34.42 -2.44 36.41
N SER A 288 -35.54 -2.91 35.84
CA SER A 288 -36.83 -2.19 35.82
C SER A 288 -38.03 -3.06 36.18
N ASN A 289 -38.93 -2.53 37.03
CA ASN A 289 -40.25 -3.06 37.38
C ASN A 289 -41.37 -2.59 36.48
N GLU A 290 -42.40 -3.41 36.29
CA GLU A 290 -43.57 -3.10 35.45
C GLU A 290 -44.75 -2.51 36.25
N VAL A 291 -45.30 -1.37 35.82
CA VAL A 291 -46.48 -0.70 36.40
C VAL A 291 -47.51 -0.39 35.32
N GLU A 292 -48.80 -0.61 35.59
CA GLU A 292 -49.91 -0.22 34.70
C GLU A 292 -50.27 1.25 34.83
N VAL A 293 -50.35 1.94 33.69
CA VAL A 293 -50.76 3.34 33.59
C VAL A 293 -51.92 3.50 32.61
N ASP A 294 -52.81 4.45 32.92
CA ASP A 294 -53.90 4.87 32.05
C ASP A 294 -53.36 5.81 30.96
N VAL A 295 -53.67 5.50 29.70
CA VAL A 295 -53.30 6.31 28.54
C VAL A 295 -54.51 7.16 28.10
N TYR A 296 -54.26 8.30 27.45
CA TYR A 296 -55.29 9.28 27.06
C TYR A 296 -56.42 8.73 26.17
N ASP A 297 -56.24 7.57 25.53
CA ASP A 297 -57.28 6.87 24.78
C ASP A 297 -58.22 6.03 25.66
N GLY A 298 -58.03 6.06 26.99
CA GLY A 298 -58.82 5.34 27.98
C GLY A 298 -58.42 3.87 28.17
N THR A 299 -57.32 3.41 27.55
CA THR A 299 -56.80 2.05 27.75
C THR A 299 -55.68 2.03 28.80
N LYS A 300 -55.63 0.95 29.58
CA LYS A 300 -54.51 0.69 30.51
C LYS A 300 -53.38 -0.05 29.80
N ARG A 301 -52.15 0.38 30.05
CA ARG A 301 -50.94 -0.28 29.52
C ARG A 301 -49.87 -0.38 30.59
N THR A 302 -49.16 -1.50 30.58
CA THR A 302 -48.03 -1.75 31.49
C THR A 302 -46.74 -1.18 30.91
N ILE A 303 -45.99 -0.42 31.71
CA ILE A 303 -44.70 0.18 31.37
C ILE A 303 -43.63 -0.18 32.42
N LYS A 304 -42.35 -0.20 32.02
CA LYS A 304 -41.20 -0.52 32.89
C LYS A 304 -40.58 0.74 33.49
N ILE A 305 -40.35 0.76 34.81
CA ILE A 305 -39.74 1.83 35.61
C ILE A 305 -38.56 1.24 36.40
N LEU A 306 -37.41 1.91 36.42
CA LEU A 306 -36.19 1.45 37.12
C LEU A 306 -36.37 1.50 38.65
N GLU A 307 -35.98 0.44 39.36
CA GLU A 307 -35.96 0.43 40.83
C GLU A 307 -34.77 1.28 41.34
N ASP A 308 -35.12 2.35 42.03
CA ASP A 308 -34.35 3.00 43.10
C ASP A 308 -33.25 4.03 42.77
N LEU A 309 -33.46 5.25 43.30
CA LEU A 309 -32.45 6.28 43.51
C LEU A 309 -32.38 6.56 45.02
N HIS A 310 -31.49 5.85 45.73
CA HIS A 310 -31.21 6.09 47.15
C HIS A 310 -29.83 6.72 47.34
N TRP A 311 -29.75 7.74 48.21
CA TRP A 311 -28.48 8.22 48.75
C TRP A 311 -28.20 7.53 50.09
N ILE A 312 -27.05 6.87 50.19
CA ILE A 312 -26.59 6.21 51.40
C ILE A 312 -25.46 7.07 52.00
N GLY A 313 -25.71 7.64 53.18
CA GLY A 313 -24.71 8.41 53.91
C GLY A 313 -23.55 7.53 54.42
N LYS A 314 -22.45 8.13 54.89
CA LYS A 314 -21.26 7.42 55.40
C LYS A 314 -21.53 6.36 56.49
N ASN A 315 -22.71 6.38 57.12
CA ASN A 315 -23.12 5.46 58.19
C ASN A 315 -24.15 4.40 57.74
N ARG A 316 -24.43 4.29 56.42
CA ARG A 316 -25.43 3.38 55.82
C ARG A 316 -26.91 3.64 56.14
N GLU A 317 -27.27 4.83 56.60
CA GLU A 317 -28.67 5.25 56.63
C GLU A 317 -29.12 5.77 55.27
N GLU A 318 -30.26 5.26 54.79
CA GLU A 318 -30.99 5.78 53.63
C GLU A 318 -31.72 7.07 54.02
N ARG A 319 -31.56 8.14 53.25
CA ARG A 319 -32.29 9.40 53.44
C ARG A 319 -32.92 9.91 52.15
N GLU A 320 -34.08 10.54 52.30
CA GLU A 320 -34.85 11.15 51.21
C GLU A 320 -34.20 12.47 50.74
N MET A 321 -34.08 12.65 49.42
CA MET A 321 -33.45 13.83 48.82
C MET A 321 -34.46 14.93 48.48
N THR A 322 -34.07 16.19 48.66
CA THR A 322 -34.83 17.37 48.21
C THR A 322 -33.99 18.20 47.24
N ILE A 323 -34.57 18.59 46.08
CA ILE A 323 -33.90 19.37 45.05
C ILE A 323 -34.45 20.80 45.06
N LEU A 324 -33.55 21.77 45.16
CA LEU A 324 -33.85 23.20 45.04
C LEU A 324 -33.32 23.74 43.70
N MET A 325 -34.17 24.41 42.94
CA MET A 325 -33.77 25.18 41.76
C MET A 325 -34.09 26.65 42.02
N ASP A 326 -33.07 27.52 41.95
CA ASP A 326 -33.18 28.96 42.24
C ASP A 326 -33.88 29.25 43.59
N GLY A 327 -33.55 28.47 44.63
CA GLY A 327 -34.07 28.64 45.99
C GLY A 327 -35.50 28.12 46.21
N THR A 328 -36.14 27.50 45.21
CA THR A 328 -37.52 27.02 45.29
C THR A 328 -37.58 25.49 45.31
N HIS A 329 -38.45 24.92 46.16
CA HIS A 329 -38.69 23.48 46.26
C HIS A 329 -39.40 22.96 45.02
N VAL A 330 -38.83 21.96 44.34
CA VAL A 330 -39.42 21.42 43.12
C VAL A 330 -39.90 19.99 43.31
N ASP A 331 -41.17 19.76 42.99
CA ASP A 331 -41.80 18.44 43.00
C ASP A 331 -41.30 17.63 41.80
N ILE A 332 -40.52 16.59 42.08
CA ILE A 332 -39.78 15.79 41.10
C ILE A 332 -40.73 15.01 40.18
N THR A 333 -41.98 14.79 40.62
CA THR A 333 -43.00 14.05 39.87
C THR A 333 -43.55 14.77 38.64
N LYS A 334 -43.30 16.09 38.50
CA LYS A 334 -43.84 16.92 37.40
C LYS A 334 -42.88 17.13 36.23
N PHE A 335 -41.68 16.56 36.26
CA PHE A 335 -40.68 16.75 35.20
C PHE A 335 -40.83 15.75 34.05
N LYS A 336 -40.58 16.22 32.81
CA LYS A 336 -40.55 15.36 31.62
C LYS A 336 -39.14 14.91 31.20
N CYS A 337 -38.05 15.58 31.61
CA CYS A 337 -36.67 15.14 31.34
C CYS A 337 -35.60 15.93 32.13
N PHE A 338 -34.45 15.29 32.43
CA PHE A 338 -33.26 15.87 33.08
C PHE A 338 -31.99 15.69 32.24
N LYS A 339 -31.09 16.68 32.29
CA LYS A 339 -29.69 16.50 31.83
C LYS A 339 -28.72 17.23 32.76
N TRP A 340 -27.61 16.58 33.08
CA TRP A 340 -26.57 17.08 33.98
C TRP A 340 -25.24 17.29 33.25
N LYS A 341 -24.54 18.40 33.56
CA LYS A 341 -23.17 18.63 33.12
C LYS A 341 -22.43 19.53 34.13
N GLY A 342 -21.48 18.97 34.87
CA GLY A 342 -20.67 19.73 35.86
C GLY A 342 -21.42 19.99 37.17
N ALA A 343 -21.56 21.24 37.63
CA ALA A 343 -22.35 21.58 38.82
C ALA A 343 -23.75 22.14 38.48
N LYS A 344 -24.18 22.04 37.22
CA LYS A 344 -25.45 22.60 36.72
C LYS A 344 -26.43 21.52 36.27
N VAL A 345 -27.69 21.72 36.61
CA VAL A 345 -28.84 20.88 36.24
C VAL A 345 -29.73 21.64 35.29
N PHE A 346 -30.23 20.92 34.29
CA PHE A 346 -31.16 21.42 33.30
C PHE A 346 -32.46 20.61 33.37
N GLY A 347 -33.59 21.30 33.53
CA GLY A 347 -34.91 20.69 33.62
C GLY A 347 -35.92 21.47 32.77
N MET A 348 -36.86 20.75 32.16
CA MET A 348 -37.91 21.35 31.33
C MET A 348 -39.25 21.26 32.04
N ILE A 349 -39.88 22.42 32.27
CA ILE A 349 -41.20 22.58 32.91
C ILE A 349 -42.03 23.42 31.94
N ASP A 350 -43.23 22.95 31.58
CA ASP A 350 -44.16 23.64 30.69
C ASP A 350 -43.49 24.22 29.43
N GLU A 351 -42.72 23.37 28.74
CA GLU A 351 -41.98 23.68 27.50
C GLU A 351 -40.86 24.73 27.62
N THR A 352 -40.56 25.20 28.84
CA THR A 352 -39.48 26.14 29.13
C THR A 352 -38.29 25.42 29.77
N ILE A 353 -37.06 25.70 29.29
CA ILE A 353 -35.83 25.09 29.82
C ILE A 353 -35.27 25.95 30.95
N TYR A 354 -35.18 25.38 32.13
CA TYR A 354 -34.58 25.97 33.32
C TYR A 354 -33.19 25.39 33.54
N SER A 355 -32.22 26.24 33.91
CA SER A 355 -30.87 25.80 34.28
C SER A 355 -30.46 26.39 35.61
N GLY A 356 -30.13 25.53 36.58
CA GLY A 356 -29.73 25.91 37.93
C GLY A 356 -28.45 25.21 38.38
N LYS A 357 -27.87 25.65 39.50
CA LYS A 357 -26.74 24.96 40.14
C LYS A 357 -27.29 23.90 41.10
N LEU A 358 -26.73 22.70 41.09
CA LEU A 358 -27.15 21.64 42.01
C LEU A 358 -26.65 21.95 43.42
N LEU A 359 -27.57 22.16 44.35
CA LEU A 359 -27.30 22.23 45.78
C LEU A 359 -27.94 21.03 46.45
N LEU A 360 -27.10 20.18 47.05
CA LEU A 360 -27.52 19.06 47.87
C LEU A 360 -27.54 19.55 49.31
N VAL A 361 -28.74 19.75 49.86
CA VAL A 361 -28.91 20.18 51.25
C VAL A 361 -29.51 19.00 52.01
N PRO A 362 -28.88 18.52 53.10
CA PRO A 362 -29.54 17.56 53.98
C PRO A 362 -30.78 18.22 54.58
N ARG A 363 -31.90 17.50 54.61
CA ARG A 363 -33.09 17.99 55.31
C ARG A 363 -32.73 18.06 56.79
N GLU A 364 -32.67 19.27 57.34
CA GLU A 364 -32.48 19.51 58.77
C GLU A 364 -33.54 18.72 59.53
N GLY A 365 -33.09 17.72 60.29
CA GLY A 365 -33.85 17.23 61.42
C GLY A 365 -33.62 18.21 62.56
N GLU A 366 -34.69 18.59 63.24
CA GLU A 366 -34.67 19.34 64.49
C GLU A 366 -33.72 18.66 65.49
N ASP A 367 -32.53 19.24 65.68
CA ASP A 367 -31.91 19.40 66.99
C ASP A 367 -30.67 20.30 66.87
N ASP A 368 -30.63 21.29 67.76
CA ASP A 368 -29.64 22.34 67.90
C ASP A 368 -28.20 21.81 67.98
N GLN A 369 -27.34 22.26 67.05
CA GLN A 369 -25.98 22.78 67.31
C GLN A 369 -25.23 23.10 66.00
N LEU A 370 -25.12 24.38 65.65
CA LEU A 370 -23.98 24.92 64.90
C LEU A 370 -22.78 24.98 65.87
N PRO A 371 -21.57 24.54 65.47
CA PRO A 371 -20.57 25.44 64.83
C PRO A 371 -19.68 24.67 63.81
N ASP A 372 -18.78 25.22 62.99
CA ASP A 372 -18.22 26.55 62.76
C ASP A 372 -17.55 26.52 61.36
N GLU A 373 -17.44 27.71 60.76
CA GLU A 373 -16.52 28.13 59.69
C GLU A 373 -16.73 27.69 58.23
N ASP A 374 -16.95 28.74 57.42
CA ASP A 374 -16.54 28.94 56.03
C ASP A 374 -17.31 28.25 54.89
N VAL A 375 -18.28 28.96 54.31
CA VAL A 375 -18.03 29.95 53.24
C VAL A 375 -19.38 30.56 52.84
N VAL A 376 -19.61 31.80 53.26
CA VAL A 376 -20.49 32.71 52.52
C VAL A 376 -19.76 33.04 51.22
N LEU A 377 -20.25 32.54 50.09
CA LEU A 377 -19.96 33.17 48.79
C LEU A 377 -21.27 33.69 48.19
N MET A 378 -21.58 34.94 48.54
CA MET A 378 -22.26 35.85 47.63
C MET A 378 -21.48 35.89 46.31
N ALA A 379 -22.18 35.72 45.18
CA ALA A 379 -21.65 36.09 43.87
C ALA A 379 -22.77 36.78 43.07
N VAL A 380 -22.74 38.10 43.21
CA VAL A 380 -22.97 39.17 42.22
C VAL A 380 -23.53 38.71 40.86
N MET A 381 -24.65 39.35 40.50
CA MET A 381 -25.20 39.40 39.16
C MET A 381 -24.18 40.01 38.20
N ASP A 382 -23.82 39.30 37.13
CA ASP A 382 -23.31 39.95 35.92
C ASP A 382 -24.34 39.79 34.81
N GLU A 383 -24.88 40.94 34.39
CA GLU A 383 -25.60 41.10 33.14
C GLU A 383 -24.76 40.58 31.96
N VAL A 384 -25.44 39.97 31.00
CA VAL A 384 -24.88 39.38 29.77
C VAL A 384 -24.11 40.44 28.97
N ASN A 385 -22.81 40.58 29.23
CA ASN A 385 -21.93 41.52 28.55
C ASN A 385 -20.97 40.80 27.58
N PHE A 386 -21.23 41.00 26.29
CA PHE A 386 -20.31 40.94 25.16
C PHE A 386 -19.29 39.76 25.07
N HIS A 387 -19.64 38.71 24.32
CA HIS A 387 -18.75 37.56 24.05
C HIS A 387 -17.48 37.91 23.25
N GLY A 388 -17.47 38.99 22.47
CA GLY A 388 -16.33 39.35 21.62
C GLY A 388 -15.02 39.62 22.39
N HIS A 389 -15.12 40.31 23.54
CA HIS A 389 -13.96 40.53 24.40
C HIS A 389 -13.44 39.21 25.00
N ASN A 390 -14.34 38.32 25.40
CA ASN A 390 -13.97 36.99 25.88
C ASN A 390 -13.26 36.15 24.79
N LEU A 391 -13.72 36.20 23.54
CA LEU A 391 -13.06 35.51 22.42
C LEU A 391 -11.63 36.01 22.17
N LEU A 392 -11.41 37.33 22.23
CA LEU A 392 -10.08 37.91 22.10
C LEU A 392 -9.19 37.54 23.30
N THR A 393 -9.73 37.57 24.52
CA THR A 393 -9.01 37.14 25.73
C THR A 393 -8.62 35.66 25.64
N THR A 394 -9.55 34.77 25.29
CA THR A 394 -9.29 33.35 25.08
C THR A 394 -8.22 33.13 23.99
N PHE A 395 -8.28 33.86 22.87
CA PHE A 395 -7.26 33.76 21.84
C PHE A 395 -5.88 34.24 22.33
N ASN A 396 -5.82 35.33 23.10
CA ASN A 396 -4.58 35.81 23.69
C ASN A 396 -4.00 34.82 24.71
N GLU A 397 -4.83 34.19 25.54
CA GLU A 397 -4.42 33.12 26.46
C GLU A 397 -3.82 31.93 25.70
N ILE A 398 -4.45 31.51 24.61
CA ILE A 398 -3.90 30.48 23.71
C ILE A 398 -2.53 30.91 23.17
N CYS A 399 -2.41 32.14 22.65
CA CYS A 399 -1.14 32.63 22.11
C CYS A 399 -0.04 32.69 23.18
N ASN A 400 -0.38 33.14 24.39
CA ASN A 400 0.54 33.26 25.52
C ASN A 400 0.98 31.92 26.11
N SER A 401 0.22 30.84 25.85
CA SER A 401 0.58 29.48 26.28
C SER A 401 1.80 28.91 25.53
N PHE A 402 2.17 29.48 24.38
CA PHE A 402 3.30 29.02 23.58
C PHE A 402 4.55 29.88 23.81
N SER A 403 5.64 29.23 24.21
CA SER A 403 6.94 29.89 24.24
C SER A 403 7.48 30.12 22.82
N PRO A 404 8.33 31.15 22.56
CA PRO A 404 8.97 31.33 21.26
C PRO A 404 9.76 30.10 20.79
N ARG A 405 10.31 29.31 21.73
CA ARG A 405 10.97 28.03 21.43
C ARG A 405 9.98 26.99 20.92
N THR A 406 8.81 26.89 21.55
CA THR A 406 7.73 25.97 21.15
C THR A 406 7.22 26.30 19.75
N LEU A 407 7.04 27.59 19.43
CA LEU A 407 6.60 28.04 18.10
C LEU A 407 7.57 27.63 16.99
N GLY A 408 8.88 27.61 17.27
CA GLY A 408 9.89 27.12 16.33
C GLY A 408 9.84 25.61 16.08
N THR A 409 9.14 24.83 16.91
CA THR A 409 9.01 23.37 16.77
C THR A 409 7.67 22.91 16.22
N LEU A 410 6.79 23.86 15.88
CA LEU A 410 5.48 23.57 15.28
C LEU A 410 5.57 23.09 13.83
N TYR A 411 6.73 23.26 13.21
CA TYR A 411 7.09 22.65 11.94
C TYR A 411 8.34 21.78 12.09
N THR A 412 8.32 20.61 11.45
CA THR A 412 9.47 19.71 11.36
C THR A 412 10.56 20.30 10.46
N ILE A 413 11.77 19.72 10.47
CA ILE A 413 12.85 20.07 9.52
C ILE A 413 12.44 19.92 8.04
N ALA A 414 11.42 19.10 7.78
CA ALA A 414 10.81 18.91 6.46
C ALA A 414 9.77 19.96 6.10
N GLY A 415 9.49 20.94 6.97
CA GLY A 415 8.46 21.93 6.72
C GLY A 415 7.04 21.39 6.87
N VAL A 416 6.86 20.24 7.53
CA VAL A 416 5.54 19.67 7.83
C VAL A 416 5.09 20.10 9.23
N PRO A 417 3.84 20.54 9.42
CA PRO A 417 3.32 20.92 10.74
C PRO A 417 3.26 19.70 11.69
N THR A 418 3.71 19.87 12.92
CA THR A 418 3.61 18.87 14.00
C THR A 418 2.26 18.93 14.71
N VAL A 419 1.60 20.09 14.70
CA VAL A 419 0.29 20.34 15.32
C VAL A 419 -0.66 20.97 14.29
N THR A 420 -1.38 20.13 13.53
CA THR A 420 -2.22 20.58 12.40
C THR A 420 -3.47 21.34 12.84
N CYS A 421 -4.06 20.99 13.98
CA CYS A 421 -5.30 21.59 14.50
C CYS A 421 -5.16 23.09 14.78
N LEU A 422 -4.05 23.50 15.39
CA LEU A 422 -3.76 24.90 15.71
C LEU A 422 -3.68 25.76 14.44
N ILE A 423 -2.86 25.32 13.48
CA ILE A 423 -2.63 26.05 12.22
C ILE A 423 -3.91 26.09 11.38
N ARG A 424 -4.61 24.96 11.31
CA ARG A 424 -5.92 24.87 10.64
C ARG A 424 -6.91 25.86 11.21
N GLY A 425 -7.00 25.93 12.53
CA GLY A 425 -7.89 26.83 13.22
C GLY A 425 -7.56 28.30 12.99
N MET A 426 -6.28 28.67 13.01
CA MET A 426 -5.84 30.04 12.69
C MET A 426 -6.19 30.43 11.24
N LEU A 427 -5.89 29.56 10.26
CA LEU A 427 -6.23 29.80 8.85
C LEU A 427 -7.75 29.88 8.64
N ALA A 428 -8.52 29.02 9.32
CA ALA A 428 -9.98 29.08 9.30
C ALA A 428 -10.52 30.40 9.87
N LEU A 429 -9.98 30.88 11.00
CA LEU A 429 -10.35 32.18 11.56
C LEU A 429 -10.00 33.33 10.63
N ILE A 430 -8.84 33.30 9.98
CA ILE A 430 -8.46 34.33 9.00
C ILE A 430 -9.50 34.41 7.87
N HIS A 431 -9.95 33.25 7.35
CA HIS A 431 -10.98 33.22 6.32
C HIS A 431 -12.37 33.61 6.83
N PHE A 432 -12.76 33.14 8.01
CA PHE A 432 -14.10 33.35 8.57
C PHE A 432 -14.30 34.80 9.05
N LEU A 433 -13.24 35.43 9.55
CA LEU A 433 -13.24 36.81 10.03
C LEU A 433 -12.79 37.84 9.00
N ARG A 434 -12.57 37.43 7.74
CA ARG A 434 -12.17 38.31 6.65
C ARG A 434 -13.05 39.56 6.59
N VAL A 435 -12.43 40.70 6.33
CA VAL A 435 -13.13 41.99 6.30
C VAL A 435 -13.45 42.37 4.86
N ASP A 436 -14.64 42.93 4.67
CA ASP A 436 -15.01 43.58 3.43
C ASP A 436 -14.24 44.90 3.29
N GLU A 437 -13.53 45.09 2.17
CA GLU A 437 -12.61 46.23 2.00
C GLU A 437 -13.33 47.59 2.00
N LEU A 438 -14.60 47.64 1.61
CA LEU A 438 -15.38 48.88 1.54
C LEU A 438 -15.91 49.30 2.91
N THR A 439 -16.37 48.34 3.71
CA THR A 439 -17.02 48.60 5.00
C THR A 439 -16.09 48.42 6.20
N GLY A 440 -14.97 47.70 6.04
CA GLY A 440 -14.05 47.33 7.11
C GLY A 440 -14.63 46.34 8.12
N LEU A 441 -15.86 45.84 7.88
CA LEU A 441 -16.58 44.92 8.77
C LEU A 441 -16.37 43.47 8.32
N THR A 442 -16.56 42.53 9.25
CA THR A 442 -16.47 41.10 8.94
C THR A 442 -17.50 40.69 7.89
N GLU A 443 -17.02 40.28 6.72
CA GLU A 443 -17.83 40.04 5.53
C GLU A 443 -18.86 38.92 5.75
N ALA A 444 -18.40 37.77 6.24
CA ALA A 444 -19.23 36.60 6.54
C ALA A 444 -20.29 36.87 7.62
N PHE A 445 -20.09 37.89 8.46
CA PHE A 445 -21.07 38.34 9.43
C PHE A 445 -22.11 39.24 8.76
N VAL A 446 -21.66 40.36 8.17
CA VAL A 446 -22.55 41.40 7.66
C VAL A 446 -23.44 40.90 6.51
N LYS A 447 -22.90 40.08 5.60
CA LYS A 447 -23.67 39.53 4.46
C LYS A 447 -24.80 38.58 4.88
N ASN A 448 -24.72 38.02 6.09
CA ASN A 448 -25.67 37.02 6.58
C ASN A 448 -26.62 37.59 7.65
N VAL A 449 -26.61 38.90 7.89
CA VAL A 449 -27.64 39.58 8.69
C VAL A 449 -28.85 39.86 7.80
N ARG A 450 -30.01 39.33 8.19
CA ARG A 450 -31.28 39.50 7.48
C ARG A 450 -31.89 40.87 7.76
N SER A 451 -32.84 41.28 6.92
CA SER A 451 -33.56 42.55 7.07
C SER A 451 -34.39 42.64 8.35
N ASP A 452 -34.77 41.50 8.93
CA ASP A 452 -35.48 41.38 10.21
C ASP A 452 -34.54 41.45 11.44
N SER A 453 -33.26 41.77 11.24
CA SER A 453 -32.24 41.81 12.29
C SER A 453 -31.99 40.46 12.97
N THR A 454 -32.15 39.35 12.24
CA THR A 454 -31.70 38.01 12.64
C THR A 454 -30.50 37.53 11.82
N LEU A 455 -29.79 36.51 12.31
CA LEU A 455 -28.66 35.90 11.60
C LEU A 455 -29.13 34.69 10.79
N ASP A 456 -28.77 34.61 9.51
CA ASP A 456 -29.02 33.42 8.69
C ASP A 456 -28.06 32.29 9.10
N GLU A 457 -28.47 31.48 10.08
CA GLU A 457 -27.63 30.39 10.59
C GLU A 457 -27.20 29.39 9.53
N ALA A 458 -28.07 29.10 8.54
CA ALA A 458 -27.75 28.16 7.47
C ALA A 458 -26.67 28.72 6.54
N ALA A 459 -26.71 30.02 6.24
CA ALA A 459 -25.68 30.69 5.46
C ALA A 459 -24.36 30.83 6.23
N VAL A 460 -24.41 31.21 7.52
CA VAL A 460 -23.22 31.26 8.38
C VAL A 460 -22.58 29.89 8.55
N LYS A 461 -23.38 28.82 8.65
CA LYS A 461 -22.86 27.45 8.66
C LYS A 461 -22.09 27.11 7.38
N ARG A 462 -22.58 27.53 6.19
CA ARG A 462 -21.85 27.32 4.93
C ARG A 462 -20.53 28.08 4.91
N GLU A 463 -20.49 29.31 5.39
CA GLU A 463 -19.26 30.09 5.55
C GLU A 463 -18.29 29.42 6.54
N PHE A 464 -18.80 28.88 7.63
CA PHE A 464 -18.01 28.13 8.61
C PHE A 464 -17.42 26.85 7.99
N ASP A 465 -18.24 26.05 7.29
CA ASP A 465 -17.79 24.83 6.63
C ASP A 465 -16.71 25.15 5.58
N MET A 466 -16.89 26.24 4.82
CA MET A 466 -15.88 26.74 3.88
C MET A 466 -14.61 27.20 4.58
N ALA A 467 -14.72 27.92 5.70
CA ALA A 467 -13.56 28.33 6.50
C ALA A 467 -12.77 27.12 7.03
N MET A 468 -13.45 26.05 7.44
CA MET A 468 -12.80 24.82 7.90
C MET A 468 -12.12 24.05 6.76
N ILE A 469 -12.63 24.15 5.52
CA ILE A 469 -12.00 23.61 4.31
C ILE A 469 -10.75 24.44 3.94
N VAL A 470 -10.88 25.78 3.90
CA VAL A 470 -9.76 26.70 3.65
C VAL A 470 -8.69 26.53 4.72
N GLY A 471 -9.08 26.43 5.98
CA GLY A 471 -8.16 26.19 7.09
C GLY A 471 -7.40 24.88 6.98
N SER A 472 -7.98 23.86 6.35
CA SER A 472 -7.27 22.59 6.12
C SER A 472 -6.10 22.74 5.16
N LYS A 473 -6.04 23.78 4.31
CA LYS A 473 -4.96 24.10 3.37
C LYS A 473 -3.70 24.60 4.09
N ILE A 474 -3.10 23.73 4.90
CA ILE A 474 -1.90 24.04 5.67
C ILE A 474 -0.67 24.02 4.75
N PRO A 475 0.11 25.11 4.69
CA PRO A 475 1.30 25.19 3.84
C PRO A 475 2.43 24.31 4.38
N VAL A 476 3.24 23.78 3.47
CA VAL A 476 4.54 23.18 3.78
C VAL A 476 5.58 24.29 3.67
N LEU A 477 6.36 24.51 4.73
CA LEU A 477 7.35 25.59 4.75
C LEU A 477 8.67 25.16 4.11
N VAL A 478 9.36 26.10 3.46
CA VAL A 478 10.69 25.90 2.87
C VAL A 478 11.65 27.00 3.29
N VAL A 479 12.93 26.64 3.35
CA VAL A 479 14.04 27.48 3.81
C VAL A 479 15.17 27.44 2.80
N LYS A 480 16.13 28.36 2.86
CA LYS A 480 17.25 28.42 1.92
C LYS A 480 18.23 27.25 2.10
N SER A 481 18.51 26.84 3.34
CA SER A 481 19.47 25.77 3.65
C SER A 481 19.02 24.40 3.11
N GLU A 482 19.97 23.60 2.62
CA GLU A 482 19.73 22.24 2.13
C GLU A 482 19.34 21.26 3.25
N TYR A 483 18.68 20.15 2.89
CA TYR A 483 18.32 19.07 3.82
C TYR A 483 19.52 18.39 4.49
N THR A 484 20.70 18.47 3.88
CA THR A 484 21.98 17.95 4.38
C THR A 484 22.70 18.94 5.28
N SER A 485 22.29 20.22 5.31
CA SER A 485 22.95 21.26 6.10
C SER A 485 22.52 21.23 7.56
N VAL A 486 23.48 21.42 8.46
CA VAL A 486 23.26 21.57 9.91
C VAL A 486 22.46 22.86 10.20
N GLU A 487 22.56 23.87 9.33
CA GLU A 487 21.90 25.18 9.49
C GLU A 487 20.39 25.12 9.25
N ARG A 488 19.91 24.12 8.48
CA ARG A 488 18.50 24.01 8.10
C ARG A 488 17.57 23.93 9.30
N GLU A 489 17.97 23.22 10.34
CA GLU A 489 17.14 23.09 11.54
C GLU A 489 16.89 24.45 12.20
N ASN A 490 17.93 25.29 12.30
CA ASN A 490 17.82 26.62 12.89
C ASN A 490 17.04 27.59 12.00
N GLU A 491 17.25 27.52 10.68
CA GLU A 491 16.50 28.33 9.72
C GLU A 491 15.01 27.95 9.71
N MET A 492 14.70 26.64 9.80
CA MET A 492 13.33 26.15 9.88
C MET A 492 12.65 26.54 11.19
N LYS A 493 13.36 26.49 12.32
CA LYS A 493 12.83 26.99 13.61
C LYS A 493 12.47 28.47 13.54
N THR A 494 13.32 29.27 12.90
CA THR A 494 13.09 30.71 12.72
C THR A 494 11.89 30.94 11.80
N THR A 495 11.85 30.28 10.64
CA THR A 495 10.76 30.39 9.66
C THR A 495 9.42 29.90 10.23
N SER A 496 9.42 28.80 10.99
CA SER A 496 8.24 28.28 11.70
C SER A 496 7.71 29.32 12.68
N ARG A 497 8.58 29.86 13.53
CA ARG A 497 8.21 30.86 14.52
C ARG A 497 7.61 32.10 13.86
N ASP A 498 8.29 32.64 12.85
CA ASP A 498 7.88 33.88 12.20
C ASP A 498 6.56 33.70 11.43
N HIS A 499 6.37 32.54 10.77
CA HIS A 499 5.10 32.19 10.11
C HIS A 499 3.93 32.10 11.11
N ILE A 500 4.12 31.42 12.25
CA ILE A 500 3.05 31.28 13.24
C ILE A 500 2.75 32.62 13.92
N PHE A 501 3.75 33.46 14.18
CA PHE A 501 3.51 34.81 14.70
C PHE A 501 2.70 35.67 13.72
N ASP A 502 3.01 35.64 12.42
CA ASP A 502 2.23 36.33 11.41
C ASP A 502 0.75 35.86 11.40
N LEU A 503 0.50 34.55 11.51
CA LEU A 503 -0.86 34.02 11.63
C LEU A 503 -1.55 34.51 12.92
N MET A 504 -0.85 34.47 14.06
CA MET A 504 -1.38 34.95 15.34
C MET A 504 -1.75 36.43 15.29
N ASP A 505 -0.87 37.27 14.76
CA ASP A 505 -1.10 38.71 14.63
C ASP A 505 -2.26 39.02 13.68
N LYS A 506 -2.38 38.30 12.55
CA LYS A 506 -3.53 38.42 11.65
C LYS A 506 -4.83 38.10 12.35
N VAL A 507 -4.93 36.95 13.03
CA VAL A 507 -6.15 36.56 13.77
C VAL A 507 -6.47 37.56 14.87
N LYS A 508 -5.46 38.00 15.65
CA LYS A 508 -5.63 39.00 16.71
C LYS A 508 -6.21 40.30 16.15
N ASN A 509 -5.66 40.80 15.05
CA ASN A 509 -6.14 42.02 14.40
C ASN A 509 -7.58 41.87 13.87
N LEU A 510 -7.93 40.71 13.31
CA LEU A 510 -9.30 40.43 12.85
C LEU A 510 -10.30 40.35 14.02
N LEU A 511 -9.92 39.75 15.15
CA LEU A 511 -10.75 39.72 16.36
C LEU A 511 -10.91 41.12 16.99
N ILE A 512 -9.87 41.96 16.97
CA ILE A 512 -9.97 43.37 17.38
C ILE A 512 -10.97 44.12 16.50
N LYS A 513 -10.90 43.92 15.17
CA LYS A 513 -11.87 44.52 14.23
C LYS A 513 -13.29 44.02 14.48
N PHE A 514 -13.48 42.73 14.73
CA PHE A 514 -14.78 42.17 15.11
C PHE A 514 -15.31 42.79 16.41
N ASN A 515 -14.44 43.04 17.39
CA ASN A 515 -14.80 43.73 18.63
C ASN A 515 -15.11 45.22 18.46
N SER A 516 -14.89 45.78 17.28
CA SER A 516 -15.23 47.17 16.92
C SER A 516 -16.53 47.30 16.11
N LEU A 517 -17.34 46.22 16.01
CA LEU A 517 -18.62 46.23 15.29
C LEU A 517 -19.55 47.39 15.74
N PRO A 518 -20.29 48.04 14.82
CA PRO A 518 -21.26 49.09 15.16
C PRO A 518 -22.34 48.64 16.15
N LEU A 519 -22.83 49.57 16.98
CA LEU A 519 -23.84 49.31 18.02
C LEU A 519 -25.10 48.61 17.51
N LYS A 520 -25.55 48.92 16.28
CA LYS A 520 -26.73 48.29 15.66
C LYS A 520 -26.67 46.76 15.60
N TYR A 521 -25.47 46.17 15.55
CA TYR A 521 -25.28 44.72 15.56
C TYR A 521 -25.18 44.13 16.97
N ARG A 522 -24.73 44.91 17.95
CA ARG A 522 -24.56 44.51 19.36
C ARG A 522 -25.86 44.54 20.14
N VAL A 523 -26.70 45.55 19.88
CA VAL A 523 -28.02 45.71 20.54
C VAL A 523 -28.91 44.48 20.32
N ASN A 524 -28.82 43.88 19.13
CA ASN A 524 -29.60 42.69 18.76
C ASN A 524 -28.92 41.35 19.09
N ARG A 525 -27.79 41.36 19.83
CA ARG A 525 -26.97 40.18 20.17
C ARG A 525 -26.52 39.33 18.96
N LEU A 526 -26.51 39.90 17.76
CA LEU A 526 -26.11 39.19 16.53
C LEU A 526 -24.62 38.83 16.54
N ASP A 527 -23.81 39.69 17.15
CA ASP A 527 -22.40 39.46 17.44
C ASP A 527 -22.18 38.24 18.34
N THR A 528 -23.07 38.02 19.30
CA THR A 528 -23.03 36.86 20.22
C THR A 528 -23.40 35.57 19.48
N GLU A 529 -24.45 35.58 18.65
CA GLU A 529 -24.84 34.42 17.84
C GLU A 529 -23.77 34.03 16.82
N PHE A 530 -23.16 35.02 16.15
CA PHE A 530 -22.02 34.78 15.27
C PHE A 530 -20.77 34.33 16.06
N GLY A 531 -20.56 34.90 17.25
CA GLY A 531 -19.45 34.57 18.16
C GLY A 531 -19.41 33.10 18.56
N LYS A 532 -20.56 32.41 18.66
CA LYS A 532 -20.62 30.96 18.90
C LYS A 532 -19.91 30.15 17.80
N TRP A 533 -19.90 30.64 16.57
CA TRP A 533 -19.17 29.99 15.45
C TRP A 533 -17.67 30.23 15.53
N ILE A 534 -17.24 31.43 15.95
CA ILE A 534 -15.83 31.73 16.23
C ILE A 534 -15.31 30.84 17.36
N GLU A 535 -16.09 30.69 18.42
CA GLU A 535 -15.78 29.82 19.56
C GLU A 535 -15.63 28.35 19.13
N LYS A 536 -16.48 27.87 18.20
CA LYS A 536 -16.34 26.52 17.64
C LYS A 536 -14.99 26.33 16.92
N ILE A 537 -14.53 27.32 16.15
CA ILE A 537 -13.21 27.26 15.49
C ILE A 537 -12.08 27.28 16.53
N LEU A 538 -12.17 28.12 17.56
CA LEU A 538 -11.16 28.15 18.65
C LEU A 538 -11.11 26.82 19.43
N ARG A 539 -12.26 26.18 19.67
CA ARG A 539 -12.33 24.88 20.34
C ARG A 539 -11.73 23.75 19.50
N SER A 540 -11.71 23.88 18.17
CA SER A 540 -11.10 22.87 17.30
C SER A 540 -9.57 22.77 17.45
N TYR A 541 -8.93 23.70 18.17
CA TYR A 541 -7.49 23.66 18.42
C TYR A 541 -7.09 22.45 19.28
N ASN A 542 -8.02 21.95 20.10
CA ASN A 542 -7.80 20.81 21.00
C ASN A 542 -8.35 19.48 20.45
N GLU A 543 -8.91 19.48 19.24
CA GLU A 543 -9.32 18.25 18.57
C GLU A 543 -8.05 17.48 18.14
N GLY A 544 -8.04 16.15 18.30
CA GLY A 544 -6.90 15.30 17.95
C GLY A 544 -6.45 15.48 16.49
N SER A 545 -5.25 14.98 16.15
CA SER A 545 -4.61 15.19 14.84
C SER A 545 -5.58 14.98 13.68
N TYR A 546 -5.99 16.09 13.04
CA TYR A 546 -6.85 16.04 11.86
C TYR A 546 -6.03 15.60 10.65
N GLU A 547 -6.09 14.31 10.31
CA GLU A 547 -5.53 13.72 9.08
C GLU A 547 -6.48 13.89 7.87
N GLY A 548 -7.23 15.00 7.80
CA GLY A 548 -8.29 15.16 6.82
C GLY A 548 -7.82 15.61 5.42
N GLN A 549 -8.55 15.12 4.41
CA GLN A 549 -8.60 15.41 2.96
C GLN A 549 -7.32 15.87 2.21
N ASN A 550 -6.56 16.86 2.70
CA ASN A 550 -5.35 17.34 2.03
C ASN A 550 -4.22 16.31 1.93
N PHE A 551 -4.14 15.35 2.85
CA PHE A 551 -3.19 14.25 2.73
C PHE A 551 -3.60 13.22 1.68
N LYS A 552 -4.91 13.03 1.44
CA LYS A 552 -5.41 12.19 0.35
C LYS A 552 -5.02 12.77 -1.02
N ASN A 553 -4.97 14.10 -1.13
CA ASN A 553 -4.53 14.81 -2.33
C ASN A 553 -3.00 14.74 -2.56
N ARG A 554 -2.22 14.26 -1.58
CA ARG A 554 -0.77 14.11 -1.66
C ARG A 554 -0.31 12.65 -1.57
N LEU A 555 -1.22 11.71 -1.79
CA LEU A 555 -0.91 10.29 -1.78
C LEU A 555 -0.07 9.93 -3.00
N ILE A 556 1.07 9.28 -2.77
CA ILE A 556 1.94 8.79 -3.84
C ILE A 556 2.23 7.30 -3.60
N PRO A 557 2.12 6.44 -4.64
CA PRO A 557 2.50 5.04 -4.53
C PRO A 557 3.97 4.90 -4.13
N THR A 558 4.25 4.03 -3.17
CA THR A 558 5.63 3.70 -2.78
C THR A 558 6.36 3.04 -3.94
N ASP A 559 7.34 3.70 -4.55
CA ASP A 559 8.45 2.99 -5.18
C ASP A 559 9.75 3.83 -5.17
N LYS A 560 10.74 3.26 -4.46
CA LYS A 560 12.17 3.58 -4.37
C LYS A 560 12.60 5.00 -3.98
N LYS A 561 13.78 5.07 -3.34
CA LYS A 561 14.48 6.31 -3.01
C LYS A 561 14.89 7.03 -4.29
N TYR A 562 14.46 8.29 -4.43
CA TYR A 562 15.00 9.23 -5.39
C TYR A 562 16.37 9.72 -4.90
N GLN A 563 17.41 9.60 -5.73
CA GLN A 563 18.77 10.09 -5.42
C GLN A 563 19.52 10.65 -6.64
N ASN A 564 18.83 11.14 -7.67
CA ASN A 564 19.52 11.68 -8.84
C ASN A 564 19.54 13.20 -8.83
N ASN A 565 20.65 13.76 -8.35
CA ASN A 565 20.95 15.18 -8.44
C ASN A 565 22.03 15.47 -9.51
N TYR A 566 21.86 14.88 -10.70
CA TYR A 566 22.85 14.93 -11.79
C TYR A 566 23.18 16.35 -12.23
N CYS A 567 22.20 17.26 -12.20
CA CYS A 567 22.39 18.64 -12.64
C CYS A 567 23.46 19.36 -11.81
N ILE A 568 23.40 19.26 -10.47
CA ILE A 568 24.43 19.87 -9.61
C ILE A 568 25.78 19.19 -9.77
N ALA A 569 25.80 17.86 -9.79
CA ALA A 569 27.04 17.11 -9.90
C ALA A 569 27.77 17.48 -11.21
N ALA A 570 27.05 17.44 -12.33
CA ALA A 570 27.55 17.84 -13.63
C ALA A 570 28.03 19.30 -13.60
N LEU A 571 27.15 20.26 -13.22
CA LEU A 571 27.49 21.68 -13.18
C LEU A 571 28.75 21.96 -12.35
N LYS A 572 28.86 21.35 -11.16
CA LYS A 572 30.03 21.49 -10.28
C LYS A 572 31.31 21.03 -10.98
N THR A 573 31.29 19.85 -11.61
CA THR A 573 32.44 19.34 -12.37
C THR A 573 32.83 20.26 -13.51
N ARG A 574 31.86 20.85 -14.23
CA ARG A 574 32.14 21.79 -15.33
C ARG A 574 32.77 23.09 -14.84
N ILE A 575 32.27 23.65 -13.73
CA ILE A 575 32.82 24.86 -13.11
C ILE A 575 34.24 24.59 -12.60
N GLU A 576 34.47 23.48 -11.89
CA GLU A 576 35.80 23.10 -11.36
C GLU A 576 36.82 22.87 -12.47
N SER A 577 36.37 22.39 -13.64
CA SER A 577 37.22 22.20 -14.83
C SER A 577 37.50 23.50 -15.59
N GLY A 578 36.87 24.63 -15.21
CA GLY A 578 36.99 25.91 -15.90
C GLY A 578 36.26 25.97 -17.25
N ASP A 579 35.34 25.04 -17.49
CA ASP A 579 34.68 24.88 -18.79
C ASP A 579 33.50 25.85 -18.99
N ILE A 580 32.91 26.32 -17.88
CA ILE A 580 31.79 27.26 -17.86
C ILE A 580 31.95 28.28 -16.72
N ASP A 581 31.44 29.49 -16.93
CA ASP A 581 31.31 30.50 -15.88
C ASP A 581 30.01 30.29 -15.10
N GLY A 582 30.11 29.80 -13.87
CA GLY A 582 28.98 29.57 -12.97
C GLY A 582 28.19 30.83 -12.57
N GLY A 583 28.70 32.03 -12.86
CA GLY A 583 28.01 33.30 -12.60
C GLY A 583 26.88 33.63 -13.58
N LEU A 584 26.76 32.91 -14.69
CA LEU A 584 25.75 33.18 -15.72
C LEU A 584 24.34 32.76 -15.25
N GLU A 585 23.34 33.59 -15.55
CA GLU A 585 21.95 33.41 -15.10
C GLU A 585 21.38 32.03 -15.46
N ARG A 586 21.67 31.51 -16.66
CA ARG A 586 21.20 30.20 -17.13
C ARG A 586 21.71 29.01 -16.31
N PHE A 587 22.78 29.18 -15.55
CA PHE A 587 23.35 28.14 -14.67
C PHE A 587 22.90 28.27 -13.22
N LYS A 588 22.12 29.29 -12.87
CA LYS A 588 21.54 29.38 -11.54
C LYS A 588 20.64 28.18 -11.29
N ILE A 589 20.93 27.51 -10.19
CA ILE A 589 20.25 26.30 -9.77
C ILE A 589 19.06 26.67 -8.88
N VAL A 590 17.91 26.07 -9.18
CA VAL A 590 16.69 26.12 -8.39
C VAL A 590 16.53 24.79 -7.68
N ARG A 591 16.29 24.82 -6.37
CA ARG A 591 15.93 23.62 -5.61
C ARG A 591 14.43 23.40 -5.68
N VAL A 592 14.00 22.26 -6.19
CA VAL A 592 12.58 21.87 -6.21
C VAL A 592 12.32 20.98 -5.01
N GLU A 593 11.36 21.33 -4.17
CA GLU A 593 10.97 20.57 -2.97
C GLU A 593 9.48 20.17 -3.05
N ALA A 594 9.17 18.97 -2.55
CA ALA A 594 7.80 18.50 -2.36
C ALA A 594 7.72 17.55 -1.17
N VAL A 595 6.60 17.61 -0.44
CA VAL A 595 6.29 16.65 0.62
C VAL A 595 5.02 15.89 0.27
N ALA A 596 5.13 14.57 0.14
CA ALA A 596 4.03 13.67 -0.10
C ALA A 596 3.70 12.86 1.15
N PHE A 597 2.47 12.35 1.22
CA PHE A 597 2.07 11.40 2.25
C PHE A 597 2.09 9.98 1.68
N VAL A 598 2.75 9.08 2.38
CA VAL A 598 2.94 7.68 1.96
C VAL A 598 2.28 6.77 2.99
N GLY A 599 1.19 6.11 2.62
CA GLY A 599 0.39 5.25 3.51
C GLY A 599 -0.20 4.03 2.80
N ARG A 600 -0.61 3.00 3.57
CA ARG A 600 -1.31 1.82 3.01
C ARG A 600 -2.69 2.21 2.45
N HIS A 601 -3.11 1.56 1.37
CA HIS A 601 -4.38 1.79 0.65
C HIS A 601 -5.67 1.57 1.47
N GLU A 602 -5.59 1.10 2.71
CA GLU A 602 -6.76 0.80 3.53
C GLU A 602 -6.85 1.77 4.71
N ILE A 603 -7.54 2.89 4.50
CA ILE A 603 -8.05 3.71 5.60
C ILE A 603 -9.29 2.97 6.14
N SER A 604 -9.09 2.14 7.16
CA SER A 604 -10.21 1.72 8.01
C SER A 604 -10.56 2.87 8.96
N PRO A 605 -11.85 3.23 9.14
CA PRO A 605 -12.26 4.23 10.13
C PRO A 605 -11.79 3.91 11.56
N ASP A 606 -11.53 2.64 11.84
CA ASP A 606 -11.20 2.13 13.18
C ASP A 606 -9.67 1.98 13.39
N ASN A 607 -8.81 2.39 12.44
CA ASN A 607 -7.36 2.32 12.59
C ASN A 607 -6.66 3.50 11.87
N PRO A 608 -6.31 4.59 12.57
CA PRO A 608 -5.62 5.73 11.97
C PRO A 608 -4.30 5.28 11.34
N SER A 609 -3.95 5.95 10.25
CA SER A 609 -3.02 5.45 9.25
C SER A 609 -1.62 5.13 9.81
N THR A 610 -1.05 3.98 9.46
CA THR A 610 0.42 3.79 9.49
C THR A 610 0.99 4.39 8.20
N GLY A 611 0.97 5.73 8.12
CA GLY A 611 1.59 6.50 7.04
C GLY A 611 2.71 7.39 7.56
N HIS A 612 3.58 7.85 6.65
CA HIS A 612 4.63 8.82 6.98
C HIS A 612 4.79 9.83 5.85
N HIS A 613 5.33 11.00 6.18
CA HIS A 613 5.69 12.01 5.20
C HIS A 613 6.99 11.63 4.51
N GLN A 614 6.96 11.65 3.18
CA GLN A 614 8.13 11.46 2.33
C GLN A 614 8.49 12.81 1.71
N VAL A 615 9.73 13.23 1.96
CA VAL A 615 10.31 14.42 1.37
C VAL A 615 10.97 14.06 0.05
N TYR A 616 10.68 14.84 -0.99
CA TYR A 616 11.34 14.82 -2.28
C TYR A 616 12.00 16.17 -2.52
N TRP A 617 13.25 16.13 -2.97
CA TRP A 617 13.94 17.33 -3.40
C TRP A 617 14.99 17.01 -4.47
N MET A 618 15.24 17.98 -5.34
CA MET A 618 16.22 17.89 -6.42
C MET A 618 16.71 19.29 -6.77
N HIS A 619 17.80 19.37 -7.50
CA HIS A 619 18.25 20.63 -8.05
C HIS A 619 18.22 20.61 -9.57
N THR A 620 17.82 21.74 -10.15
CA THR A 620 17.69 21.87 -11.58
C THR A 620 17.78 23.32 -12.05
N THR A 621 17.65 23.57 -13.36
CA THR A 621 17.71 24.92 -13.95
C THR A 621 16.32 25.48 -14.20
N LYS A 622 16.21 26.81 -14.33
CA LYS A 622 14.97 27.47 -14.79
C LYS A 622 14.51 26.92 -16.16
N PHE A 623 15.44 26.52 -17.02
CA PHE A 623 15.12 25.90 -18.31
C PHE A 623 14.40 24.55 -18.17
N HIS A 624 14.85 23.66 -17.27
CA HIS A 624 14.15 22.39 -17.03
C HIS A 624 12.75 22.61 -16.47
N ILE A 625 12.59 23.55 -15.52
CA ILE A 625 11.27 23.93 -14.98
C ILE A 625 10.35 24.38 -16.12
N LYS A 626 10.86 25.23 -17.02
CA LYS A 626 10.12 25.71 -18.19
C LYS A 626 9.66 24.61 -19.14
N CYS A 627 10.49 23.58 -19.34
CA CYS A 627 10.15 22.43 -20.19
C CYS A 627 9.05 21.54 -19.59
N ILE A 628 8.87 21.58 -18.26
CA ILE A 628 7.79 20.86 -17.56
C ILE A 628 6.52 21.70 -17.56
N ASP A 629 6.61 22.93 -17.03
CA ASP A 629 5.52 23.89 -16.97
C ASP A 629 6.10 25.30 -16.74
N ALA A 630 5.98 26.16 -17.75
CA ALA A 630 6.49 27.53 -17.71
C ALA A 630 5.85 28.38 -16.60
N SER A 631 4.62 28.07 -16.17
CA SER A 631 3.94 28.83 -15.12
C SER A 631 4.60 28.65 -13.75
N LEU A 632 5.40 27.59 -13.56
CA LEU A 632 6.11 27.33 -12.31
C LEU A 632 7.23 28.33 -12.03
N LEU A 633 7.72 29.05 -13.06
CA LEU A 633 8.76 30.05 -12.88
C LEU A 633 8.31 31.22 -11.99
N GLU A 634 7.02 31.57 -12.03
CA GLU A 634 6.43 32.64 -11.19
C GLU A 634 6.32 32.25 -9.71
N HIS A 635 6.48 30.96 -9.40
CA HIS A 635 6.38 30.41 -8.04
C HIS A 635 7.75 30.11 -7.40
N ILE A 636 8.85 30.50 -8.06
CA ILE A 636 10.18 30.39 -7.48
C ILE A 636 10.36 31.52 -6.45
N ASP A 637 10.71 31.16 -5.23
CA ASP A 637 11.13 32.13 -4.21
C ASP A 637 12.51 32.68 -4.62
N GLU A 638 12.57 33.92 -5.12
CA GLU A 638 13.82 34.53 -5.63
C GLU A 638 14.84 34.84 -4.53
N GLU A 639 14.45 34.88 -3.25
CA GLU A 639 15.40 35.04 -2.14
C GLU A 639 16.05 33.70 -1.75
N LYS A 640 15.25 32.62 -1.76
CA LYS A 640 15.70 31.28 -1.35
C LYS A 640 16.16 30.41 -2.53
N TYR A 641 15.80 30.76 -3.76
CA TYR A 641 15.94 29.94 -4.97
C TYR A 641 15.30 28.55 -4.83
N VAL A 642 14.09 28.50 -4.26
CA VAL A 642 13.33 27.26 -4.01
C VAL A 642 11.97 27.30 -4.71
N LEU A 643 11.63 26.23 -5.42
CA LEU A 643 10.30 25.95 -5.93
C LEU A 643 9.60 24.92 -5.03
N ASN A 644 8.52 25.32 -4.36
CA ASN A 644 7.78 24.46 -3.44
C ASN A 644 6.51 23.91 -4.08
N LEU A 645 6.55 22.68 -4.60
CA LEU A 645 5.40 22.07 -5.29
C LEU A 645 4.22 21.84 -4.36
N SER A 646 4.46 21.63 -3.06
CA SER A 646 3.39 21.48 -2.07
C SER A 646 2.61 22.77 -1.82
N LEU A 647 3.24 23.93 -2.04
CA LEU A 647 2.61 25.25 -1.99
C LEU A 647 1.92 25.60 -3.32
N VAL A 648 2.57 25.32 -4.46
CA VAL A 648 1.99 25.56 -5.81
C VAL A 648 0.67 24.83 -6.00
N CYS A 649 0.56 23.61 -5.47
CA CYS A 649 -0.65 22.79 -5.55
C CYS A 649 -1.54 22.89 -4.30
N LEU A 650 -1.34 23.89 -3.44
CA LEU A 650 -2.07 23.99 -2.17
C LEU A 650 -3.58 24.16 -2.38
N ASP A 651 -3.96 24.87 -3.45
CA ASP A 651 -5.35 25.16 -3.80
C ASP A 651 -5.98 24.17 -4.79
N ASP A 652 -5.23 23.16 -5.25
CA ASP A 652 -5.72 22.19 -6.22
C ASP A 652 -6.83 21.31 -5.60
N HIS A 653 -7.95 21.19 -6.31
CA HIS A 653 -9.09 20.36 -5.89
C HIS A 653 -8.84 18.85 -6.06
N SER A 654 -7.85 18.46 -6.87
CA SER A 654 -7.51 17.07 -7.19
C SER A 654 -6.01 16.78 -6.95
N PRO A 655 -5.64 15.58 -6.46
CA PRO A 655 -4.24 15.15 -6.37
C PRO A 655 -3.47 15.15 -7.70
N THR A 656 -4.17 15.12 -8.83
CA THR A 656 -3.57 14.76 -10.13
C THR A 656 -2.43 15.69 -10.54
N ARG A 657 -2.60 17.01 -10.39
CA ARG A 657 -1.57 17.99 -10.78
C ARG A 657 -0.35 17.87 -9.88
N PHE A 658 -0.53 17.83 -8.57
CA PHE A 658 0.56 17.57 -7.62
C PHE A 658 1.30 16.26 -7.93
N GLN A 659 0.59 15.14 -8.10
CA GLN A 659 1.19 13.84 -8.45
C GLN A 659 1.97 13.90 -9.77
N THR A 660 1.44 14.61 -10.76
CA THR A 660 2.08 14.77 -12.08
C THR A 660 3.36 15.58 -11.97
N LEU A 661 3.36 16.68 -11.21
CA LEU A 661 4.54 17.52 -11.00
C LEU A 661 5.61 16.77 -10.19
N VAL A 662 5.21 16.11 -9.09
CA VAL A 662 6.15 15.31 -8.29
C VAL A 662 6.75 14.19 -9.13
N ASP A 663 5.96 13.53 -9.98
CA ASP A 663 6.51 12.52 -10.89
C ASP A 663 7.39 13.12 -12.00
N SER A 664 7.14 14.36 -12.43
CA SER A 664 7.93 15.05 -13.46
C SER A 664 9.34 15.37 -12.98
N PHE A 665 9.46 15.92 -11.78
CA PHE A 665 10.76 16.24 -11.20
C PHE A 665 11.44 15.01 -10.58
N PHE A 666 10.69 14.20 -9.82
CA PHE A 666 11.27 13.16 -8.97
C PHE A 666 11.11 11.74 -9.51
N ARG A 667 10.59 11.57 -10.72
CA ARG A 667 10.60 10.29 -11.46
C ARG A 667 10.09 9.08 -10.65
N ILE A 668 9.06 9.31 -9.84
CA ILE A 668 8.55 8.33 -8.85
C ILE A 668 7.90 7.11 -9.52
N ARG A 669 7.38 7.26 -10.74
CA ARG A 669 6.81 6.16 -11.54
C ARG A 669 7.85 5.62 -12.53
N ASN A 670 8.75 4.76 -12.05
CA ASN A 670 9.83 4.17 -12.85
C ASN A 670 9.83 2.63 -12.92
N SER A 671 8.76 1.99 -12.42
CA SER A 671 8.60 0.54 -12.54
C SER A 671 8.30 0.14 -13.99
N SER A 672 8.57 -1.12 -14.37
CA SER A 672 8.26 -1.61 -15.72
C SER A 672 6.78 -1.45 -16.09
N PHE A 673 5.89 -1.59 -15.10
CA PHE A 673 4.45 -1.36 -15.28
C PHE A 673 4.12 0.10 -15.60
N HIS A 674 4.80 1.05 -14.96
CA HIS A 674 4.59 2.47 -15.23
C HIS A 674 5.25 2.93 -16.54
N LEU A 675 6.42 2.37 -16.87
CA LEU A 675 7.14 2.73 -18.09
C LEU A 675 6.37 2.35 -19.36
N SER A 676 5.65 1.21 -19.38
CA SER A 676 4.84 0.81 -20.54
C SER A 676 3.69 1.78 -20.83
N THR A 677 3.16 2.43 -19.81
CA THR A 677 2.07 3.42 -19.89
C THR A 677 2.56 4.86 -19.87
N PHE A 678 3.88 5.08 -19.91
CA PHE A 678 4.47 6.42 -19.84
C PHE A 678 4.28 7.18 -21.15
N GLU A 679 3.47 8.24 -21.10
CA GLU A 679 3.20 9.20 -22.17
C GLU A 679 3.39 10.60 -21.58
N ARG A 680 4.63 11.10 -21.63
CA ARG A 680 4.92 12.49 -21.33
C ARG A 680 5.69 13.08 -22.50
N GLU A 681 5.19 14.20 -23.00
CA GLU A 681 5.91 15.07 -23.91
C GLU A 681 6.68 16.12 -23.09
N ILE A 682 7.92 16.39 -23.47
CA ILE A 682 8.76 17.41 -22.84
C ILE A 682 8.92 18.53 -23.86
N ASP A 683 8.40 19.72 -23.55
CA ASP A 683 8.33 20.82 -24.52
C ASP A 683 9.66 21.59 -24.62
N ILE A 684 10.68 20.92 -25.14
CA ILE A 684 12.01 21.51 -25.37
C ILE A 684 11.95 22.54 -26.50
N ALA A 685 11.15 22.28 -27.54
CA ALA A 685 11.10 23.13 -28.71
C ALA A 685 10.55 24.53 -28.37
N SER A 686 9.41 24.62 -27.68
CA SER A 686 8.84 25.89 -27.24
C SER A 686 9.75 26.58 -26.22
N ALA A 687 10.28 25.83 -25.24
CA ALA A 687 11.20 26.38 -24.25
C ALA A 687 12.46 26.97 -24.91
N THR A 688 13.01 26.31 -25.92
CA THR A 688 14.19 26.78 -26.67
C THR A 688 13.86 27.97 -27.56
N ALA A 689 12.70 27.99 -28.21
CA ALA A 689 12.27 29.10 -29.07
C ALA A 689 12.15 30.43 -28.32
N SER A 690 11.87 30.37 -27.02
CA SER A 690 11.79 31.54 -26.14
C SER A 690 13.12 32.03 -25.58
N LEU A 691 14.23 31.32 -25.83
CA LEU A 691 15.56 31.73 -25.38
C LEU A 691 16.15 32.82 -26.29
N PRO A 692 16.97 33.73 -25.75
CA PRO A 692 17.71 34.68 -26.57
C PRO A 692 18.76 33.95 -27.43
N VAL A 693 19.12 34.54 -28.57
CA VAL A 693 19.98 33.90 -29.59
C VAL A 693 21.33 33.45 -29.01
N ASN A 694 21.90 34.24 -28.09
CA ASN A 694 23.16 33.95 -27.40
C ASN A 694 23.09 32.77 -26.41
N GLU A 695 21.89 32.23 -26.14
CA GLU A 695 21.65 31.04 -25.30
C GLU A 695 21.24 29.81 -26.10
N THR A 696 21.33 29.87 -27.43
CA THR A 696 21.05 28.74 -28.33
C THR A 696 22.26 28.39 -29.19
N TYR A 697 22.43 27.10 -29.50
CA TYR A 697 23.29 26.63 -30.58
C TYR A 697 22.45 26.27 -31.80
N THR A 698 23.06 26.32 -32.98
CA THR A 698 22.50 25.78 -34.23
C THR A 698 23.25 24.51 -34.60
N VAL A 699 22.57 23.37 -34.62
CA VAL A 699 23.17 22.07 -34.90
C VAL A 699 22.67 21.56 -36.24
N LYS A 700 23.58 21.25 -37.16
CA LYS A 700 23.27 20.59 -38.42
C LYS A 700 23.35 19.08 -38.25
N THR A 701 22.24 18.38 -38.47
CA THR A 701 22.12 16.93 -38.28
C THR A 701 22.47 16.16 -39.56
N LEU A 702 22.63 14.84 -39.44
CA LEU A 702 23.01 13.94 -40.55
C LEU A 702 22.05 14.01 -41.74
N ASP A 703 20.76 14.21 -41.47
CA ASP A 703 19.69 14.39 -42.43
C ASP A 703 19.66 15.81 -43.06
N GLY A 704 20.62 16.68 -42.72
CA GLY A 704 20.76 18.03 -43.25
C GLY A 704 19.83 19.06 -42.63
N ILE A 705 19.11 18.70 -41.55
CA ILE A 705 18.21 19.61 -40.83
C ILE A 705 19.03 20.50 -39.89
N GLU A 706 18.73 21.80 -39.86
CA GLU A 706 19.31 22.73 -38.89
C GLU A 706 18.37 22.90 -37.69
N MET A 707 18.85 22.55 -36.51
CA MET A 707 18.09 22.56 -35.27
C MET A 707 18.65 23.57 -34.27
N LYS A 708 17.76 24.40 -33.70
CA LYS A 708 18.12 25.22 -32.54
C LYS A 708 18.04 24.38 -31.28
N VAL A 709 19.12 24.37 -30.49
CA VAL A 709 19.21 23.63 -29.24
C VAL A 709 19.65 24.54 -28.09
N PRO A 710 19.19 24.30 -26.85
CA PRO A 710 19.49 25.16 -25.71
C PRO A 710 20.93 24.95 -25.21
N LYS A 711 21.73 26.01 -25.10
CA LYS A 711 23.13 25.93 -24.62
C LYS A 711 23.22 25.30 -23.24
N VAL A 712 22.29 25.65 -22.34
CA VAL A 712 22.27 25.17 -20.95
C VAL A 712 22.29 23.63 -20.84
N LEU A 713 21.67 22.91 -21.77
CA LEU A 713 21.69 21.45 -21.75
C LEU A 713 23.04 20.89 -22.19
N PHE A 714 23.60 21.38 -23.30
CA PHE A 714 24.91 20.94 -23.77
C PHE A 714 26.04 21.34 -22.81
N GLU A 715 26.06 22.58 -22.35
CA GLU A 715 27.13 23.12 -21.50
C GLU A 715 27.22 22.42 -20.13
N ILE A 716 26.07 22.05 -19.54
CA ILE A 716 26.02 21.34 -18.26
C ILE A 716 26.34 19.86 -18.46
N PHE A 717 25.73 19.21 -19.45
CA PHE A 717 25.65 17.75 -19.50
C PHE A 717 26.60 17.08 -20.50
N SER A 718 27.29 17.84 -21.35
CA SER A 718 28.18 17.35 -22.40
C SER A 718 29.59 17.92 -22.26
N GLU A 719 30.60 17.05 -22.14
CA GLU A 719 32.01 17.46 -22.14
C GLU A 719 32.51 17.83 -23.54
N PHE A 720 31.83 17.31 -24.58
CA PHE A 720 32.12 17.64 -25.98
C PHE A 720 32.07 19.16 -26.23
N ASP A 721 31.14 19.89 -25.61
CA ASP A 721 31.07 21.34 -25.81
C ASP A 721 32.32 22.07 -25.32
N ALA A 722 32.92 21.67 -24.19
CA ALA A 722 34.19 22.26 -23.77
C ALA A 722 35.35 21.85 -24.67
N ALA A 723 35.39 20.59 -25.10
CA ALA A 723 36.43 20.15 -26.03
C ALA A 723 36.39 20.95 -27.34
N ARG A 724 35.18 21.20 -27.86
CA ARG A 724 34.93 22.02 -29.04
C ARG A 724 35.40 23.46 -28.84
N LYS A 725 35.03 24.10 -27.73
CA LYS A 725 35.42 25.48 -27.38
C LYS A 725 36.93 25.65 -27.17
N ARG A 726 37.65 24.61 -26.73
CA ARG A 726 39.12 24.64 -26.59
C ARG A 726 39.87 24.53 -27.93
N ASN A 727 39.27 23.88 -28.92
CA ASN A 727 39.95 23.46 -30.14
C ASN A 727 39.55 24.24 -31.41
N SER A 728 38.51 25.10 -31.35
CA SER A 728 38.01 25.86 -32.50
C SER A 728 37.54 27.25 -32.09
N ASP A 729 37.46 28.17 -33.07
CA ASP A 729 36.79 29.46 -32.87
C ASP A 729 35.35 29.24 -32.40
N VAL A 730 34.89 30.09 -31.47
CA VAL A 730 33.65 29.96 -30.68
C VAL A 730 32.41 30.21 -31.55
N GLU A 731 32.18 29.38 -32.56
CA GLU A 731 30.97 29.45 -33.37
C GLU A 731 29.83 28.74 -32.65
N ASP A 732 28.67 29.38 -32.56
CA ASP A 732 27.45 28.77 -32.02
C ASP A 732 26.80 27.78 -32.99
N THR A 733 27.48 27.44 -34.10
CA THR A 733 27.01 26.52 -35.13
C THR A 733 27.97 25.35 -35.30
N PHE A 734 27.46 24.12 -35.31
CA PHE A 734 28.27 22.91 -35.55
C PHE A 734 27.43 21.77 -36.12
N SER A 735 28.08 20.73 -36.64
CA SER A 735 27.40 19.55 -37.21
C SER A 735 27.54 18.33 -36.31
N LEU A 736 26.52 17.48 -36.29
CA LEU A 736 26.52 16.16 -35.65
C LEU A 736 26.10 15.10 -36.66
N ASP A 737 26.84 13.98 -36.70
CA ASP A 737 26.57 12.85 -37.60
C ASP A 737 25.44 11.94 -37.09
N TYR A 738 24.36 12.55 -36.58
CA TYR A 738 23.19 11.88 -36.02
C TYR A 738 21.90 12.53 -36.54
N SER A 739 20.82 11.76 -36.62
CA SER A 739 19.51 12.21 -37.11
C SER A 739 18.90 13.30 -36.21
N ALA A 740 18.01 14.12 -36.79
CA ALA A 740 17.27 15.12 -36.03
C ALA A 740 16.41 14.50 -34.91
N ASP A 741 15.85 13.30 -35.15
CA ASP A 741 15.03 12.60 -34.18
C ASP A 741 15.88 12.05 -33.02
N ALA A 742 17.09 11.56 -33.29
CA ALA A 742 18.03 11.18 -32.24
C ALA A 742 18.43 12.38 -31.39
N LEU A 743 18.73 13.54 -32.01
CA LEU A 743 19.06 14.75 -31.27
C LEU A 743 17.90 15.24 -30.38
N LYS A 744 16.66 15.25 -30.90
CA LYS A 744 15.46 15.60 -30.10
C LYS A 744 15.29 14.68 -28.91
N LEU A 745 15.37 13.37 -29.15
CA LEU A 745 15.17 12.38 -28.10
C LEU A 745 16.29 12.44 -27.05
N PHE A 746 17.54 12.65 -27.48
CA PHE A 746 18.68 12.85 -26.59
C PHE A 746 18.45 14.03 -25.63
N LEU A 747 18.04 15.20 -26.16
CA LEU A 747 17.73 16.37 -25.35
C LEU A 747 16.60 16.11 -24.36
N ALA A 748 15.55 15.38 -24.77
CA ALA A 748 14.48 14.97 -23.88
C ALA A 748 14.97 14.04 -22.77
N CYS A 749 15.90 13.13 -23.07
CA CYS A 749 16.47 12.20 -22.08
C CYS A 749 17.33 12.91 -21.02
N LEU A 750 17.99 14.03 -21.35
CA LEU A 750 18.69 14.86 -20.36
C LEU A 750 17.76 15.38 -19.26
N LEU A 751 16.49 15.60 -19.60
CA LEU A 751 15.46 16.06 -18.66
C LEU A 751 14.73 14.89 -17.99
N ASP A 752 14.29 13.89 -18.76
CA ASP A 752 13.63 12.68 -18.25
C ASP A 752 13.87 11.48 -19.18
N PHE A 753 14.83 10.62 -18.81
CA PHE A 753 15.18 9.41 -19.58
C PHE A 753 14.00 8.45 -19.83
N ARG A 754 12.86 8.58 -19.15
CA ARG A 754 11.71 7.67 -19.36
C ARG A 754 11.05 7.85 -20.72
N VAL A 755 11.17 9.03 -21.34
CA VAL A 755 10.72 9.27 -22.74
C VAL A 755 11.39 8.32 -23.72
N TYR A 756 12.59 7.85 -23.38
CA TYR A 756 13.36 6.91 -24.15
C TYR A 756 12.71 5.53 -24.27
N TYR A 757 11.87 5.14 -23.30
CA TYR A 757 11.33 3.77 -23.21
C TYR A 757 10.58 3.34 -24.48
N ARG A 758 9.82 4.25 -25.10
CA ARG A 758 8.95 3.91 -26.25
C ARG A 758 9.61 4.07 -27.62
N ALA A 759 10.82 4.61 -27.69
CA ALA A 759 11.53 4.74 -28.96
C ALA A 759 11.85 3.37 -29.58
N SER A 760 12.03 3.32 -30.91
CA SER A 760 12.49 2.08 -31.56
C SER A 760 13.89 1.70 -31.08
N ILE A 761 14.28 0.43 -31.22
CA ILE A 761 15.59 -0.02 -30.76
C ILE A 761 16.71 0.66 -31.54
N GLU A 762 16.50 0.94 -32.82
CA GLU A 762 17.45 1.62 -33.70
C GLU A 762 17.67 3.06 -33.25
N LEU A 763 16.59 3.79 -32.99
CA LEU A 763 16.66 5.16 -32.50
C LEU A 763 17.29 5.22 -31.11
N LYS A 764 17.02 4.24 -30.24
CA LYS A 764 17.72 4.11 -28.96
C LYS A 764 19.22 3.94 -29.18
N MET A 765 19.64 2.97 -29.98
CA MET A 765 21.07 2.75 -30.22
C MET A 765 21.77 3.98 -30.83
N GLU A 766 21.08 4.73 -31.70
CA GLU A 766 21.58 6.00 -32.22
C GLU A 766 21.76 7.06 -31.12
N VAL A 767 20.76 7.26 -30.25
CA VAL A 767 20.83 8.19 -29.11
C VAL A 767 21.90 7.77 -28.10
N TYR A 768 22.06 6.48 -27.84
CA TYR A 768 23.11 5.96 -26.97
C TYR A 768 24.50 6.33 -27.52
N LYS A 769 24.72 6.10 -28.82
CA LYS A 769 25.98 6.48 -29.49
C LYS A 769 26.18 8.00 -29.50
N LEU A 770 25.12 8.78 -29.69
CA LEU A 770 25.17 10.23 -29.58
C LEU A 770 25.60 10.66 -28.17
N ALA A 771 25.00 10.07 -27.13
CA ALA A 771 25.36 10.34 -25.74
C ALA A 771 26.83 9.99 -25.44
N GLU A 772 27.35 8.87 -25.99
CA GLU A 772 28.77 8.53 -25.91
C GLU A 772 29.64 9.57 -26.62
N PHE A 773 29.28 9.94 -27.85
CA PHE A 773 30.02 10.91 -28.65
C PHE A 773 30.10 12.28 -27.98
N VAL A 774 28.99 12.75 -27.41
CA VAL A 774 28.94 14.02 -26.69
C VAL A 774 29.42 13.92 -25.24
N LEU A 775 29.87 12.73 -24.81
CA LEU A 775 30.40 12.44 -23.46
C LEU A 775 29.39 12.74 -22.34
N ALA A 776 28.11 12.46 -22.57
CA ALA A 776 27.02 12.70 -21.62
C ALA A 776 26.81 11.50 -20.68
N ASN A 777 27.78 11.26 -19.79
CA ASN A 777 27.91 10.00 -19.05
C ASN A 777 26.98 9.85 -17.84
N HIS A 778 26.37 10.94 -17.37
CA HIS A 778 25.66 11.00 -16.08
C HIS A 778 24.35 10.18 -16.02
N PHE A 779 23.78 9.77 -17.15
CA PHE A 779 22.52 9.01 -17.24
C PHE A 779 22.65 7.78 -18.17
N ARG A 780 23.89 7.36 -18.42
CA ARG A 780 24.22 6.25 -19.33
C ARG A 780 23.62 4.94 -18.86
N ASP A 781 23.69 4.66 -17.57
CA ASP A 781 23.14 3.44 -16.96
C ASP A 781 21.63 3.36 -17.18
N GLU A 782 20.92 4.48 -17.07
CA GLU A 782 19.49 4.56 -17.36
C GLU A 782 19.18 4.31 -18.84
N LEU A 783 19.97 4.83 -19.78
CA LEU A 783 19.79 4.53 -21.21
C LEU A 783 19.95 3.03 -21.49
N ILE A 784 21.00 2.42 -20.95
CA ILE A 784 21.24 0.97 -21.09
C ILE A 784 20.09 0.18 -20.47
N GLN A 785 19.63 0.57 -19.28
CA GLN A 785 18.50 -0.07 -18.63
C GLN A 785 17.23 -0.01 -19.49
N MET A 786 16.92 1.13 -20.10
CA MET A 786 15.74 1.29 -20.96
C MET A 786 15.83 0.47 -22.25
N ILE A 787 17.01 0.41 -22.88
CA ILE A 787 17.29 -0.49 -24.00
C ILE A 787 16.98 -1.93 -23.57
N LEU A 788 17.59 -2.37 -22.48
CA LEU A 788 17.42 -3.72 -21.97
C LEU A 788 15.96 -4.05 -21.63
N LEU A 789 15.20 -3.12 -21.06
CA LEU A 789 13.81 -3.36 -20.68
C LEU A 789 12.87 -3.52 -21.89
N THR A 790 13.25 -3.03 -23.07
CA THR A 790 12.37 -2.97 -24.25
C THR A 790 12.81 -3.87 -25.40
N VAL A 791 14.03 -4.40 -25.32
CA VAL A 791 14.62 -5.25 -26.34
C VAL A 791 13.90 -6.60 -26.47
N GLU A 792 13.73 -7.04 -27.72
CA GLU A 792 13.21 -8.35 -28.09
C GLU A 792 14.33 -9.25 -28.63
N GLU A 793 14.07 -10.56 -28.76
CA GLU A 793 15.08 -11.52 -29.23
C GLU A 793 15.63 -11.20 -30.63
N LYS A 794 14.80 -10.60 -31.50
CA LYS A 794 15.22 -10.17 -32.84
C LYS A 794 16.35 -9.13 -32.79
N ASP A 795 16.44 -8.37 -31.69
CA ASP A 795 17.37 -7.26 -31.50
C ASP A 795 18.67 -7.69 -30.78
N HIS A 796 18.90 -8.99 -30.60
CA HIS A 796 20.04 -9.53 -29.85
C HIS A 796 21.41 -9.00 -30.31
N ALA A 797 21.57 -8.63 -31.58
CA ALA A 797 22.80 -8.05 -32.12
C ALA A 797 23.14 -6.69 -31.47
N HIS A 798 22.13 -5.85 -31.20
CA HIS A 798 22.33 -4.57 -30.52
C HIS A 798 22.80 -4.76 -29.08
N LEU A 799 22.27 -5.77 -28.38
CA LEU A 799 22.78 -6.14 -27.06
C LEU A 799 24.19 -6.72 -27.15
N GLY A 800 24.53 -7.45 -28.22
CA GLY A 800 25.88 -7.96 -28.46
C GLY A 800 26.94 -6.85 -28.49
N TYR A 801 26.63 -5.74 -29.15
CA TYR A 801 27.47 -4.54 -29.11
C TYR A 801 27.67 -4.01 -27.69
N LEU A 802 26.58 -3.82 -26.92
CA LEU A 802 26.68 -3.33 -25.54
C LEU A 802 27.39 -4.31 -24.60
N MET A 803 27.23 -5.61 -24.82
CA MET A 803 27.91 -6.67 -24.08
C MET A 803 29.43 -6.66 -24.33
N LEU A 804 29.86 -6.32 -25.55
CA LEU A 804 31.28 -6.17 -25.90
C LEU A 804 31.88 -4.95 -25.20
N GLU A 805 31.17 -3.82 -25.21
CA GLU A 805 31.66 -2.58 -24.62
C GLU A 805 31.63 -2.60 -23.08
N ARG A 806 30.59 -3.18 -22.48
CA ARG A 806 30.27 -3.07 -21.03
C ARG A 806 29.74 -4.38 -20.45
N PRO A 807 30.56 -5.44 -20.40
CA PRO A 807 30.09 -6.78 -20.04
C PRO A 807 29.56 -6.86 -18.60
N ASN A 808 30.21 -6.20 -17.63
CA ASN A 808 29.86 -6.33 -16.21
C ASN A 808 28.55 -5.60 -15.88
N GLU A 809 28.40 -4.38 -16.39
CA GLU A 809 27.20 -3.55 -16.22
C GLU A 809 26.00 -4.23 -16.87
N MET A 810 26.16 -4.72 -18.11
CA MET A 810 25.11 -5.44 -18.82
C MET A 810 24.71 -6.73 -18.10
N ILE A 811 25.67 -7.53 -17.60
CA ILE A 811 25.35 -8.74 -16.82
C ILE A 811 24.53 -8.37 -15.58
N SER A 812 24.93 -7.34 -14.83
CA SER A 812 24.19 -6.89 -13.65
C SER A 812 22.76 -6.47 -13.99
N LEU A 813 22.59 -5.69 -15.06
CA LEU A 813 21.27 -5.22 -15.51
C LEU A 813 20.39 -6.38 -16.02
N ILE A 814 20.92 -7.31 -16.81
CA ILE A 814 20.20 -8.52 -17.26
C ILE A 814 19.78 -9.35 -16.04
N VAL A 815 20.70 -9.60 -15.11
CA VAL A 815 20.43 -10.32 -13.86
C VAL A 815 19.34 -9.64 -13.06
N ARG A 816 19.29 -8.32 -13.02
CA ARG A 816 18.32 -7.57 -12.20
C ARG A 816 16.95 -7.45 -12.86
N HIS A 817 16.91 -7.16 -14.16
CA HIS A 817 15.70 -6.71 -14.85
C HIS A 817 15.16 -7.70 -15.88
N ARG A 818 16.03 -8.41 -16.61
CA ARG A 818 15.65 -9.26 -17.75
C ARG A 818 16.35 -10.63 -17.73
N PRO A 819 16.16 -11.43 -16.67
CA PRO A 819 16.78 -12.77 -16.60
C PRO A 819 16.27 -13.68 -17.70
N ASP A 820 15.06 -13.40 -18.20
CA ASP A 820 14.37 -14.11 -19.26
C ASP A 820 15.20 -14.20 -20.55
N ILE A 821 16.05 -13.21 -20.83
CA ILE A 821 16.99 -13.23 -21.95
C ILE A 821 17.84 -14.51 -21.93
N VAL A 822 18.38 -14.87 -20.76
CA VAL A 822 19.23 -16.06 -20.65
C VAL A 822 18.43 -17.35 -20.58
N PHE A 823 17.19 -17.31 -20.09
CA PHE A 823 16.37 -18.50 -19.97
C PHE A 823 15.67 -18.88 -21.28
N PHE A 824 15.19 -17.91 -22.05
CA PHE A 824 14.20 -18.14 -23.10
C PHE A 824 14.65 -17.72 -24.49
N TRP A 825 15.62 -16.83 -24.64
CA TRP A 825 16.09 -16.45 -25.98
C TRP A 825 16.96 -17.56 -26.57
N LYS A 826 16.72 -17.91 -27.82
CA LYS A 826 17.56 -18.86 -28.57
C LYS A 826 18.89 -18.22 -28.91
N ASN A 827 18.85 -16.96 -29.38
CA ASN A 827 20.04 -16.18 -29.66
C ASN A 827 20.45 -15.36 -28.43
N LEU A 828 21.60 -15.70 -27.85
CA LEU A 828 22.18 -14.91 -26.77
C LEU A 828 22.94 -13.70 -27.35
N PRO A 829 23.04 -12.60 -26.59
CA PRO A 829 23.68 -11.36 -27.05
C PRO A 829 25.21 -11.44 -27.02
N ILE A 830 25.79 -12.57 -27.43
CA ILE A 830 27.24 -12.81 -27.48
C ILE A 830 27.55 -13.77 -28.61
N GLU A 831 28.62 -13.51 -29.35
CA GLU A 831 29.00 -14.32 -30.51
C GLU A 831 29.77 -15.60 -30.10
N GLN A 832 30.54 -15.52 -29.02
CA GLN A 832 31.38 -16.63 -28.55
C GLN A 832 31.15 -16.91 -27.06
N ASN A 833 31.45 -18.15 -26.66
CA ASN A 833 31.46 -18.62 -25.27
C ASN A 833 30.15 -18.47 -24.48
N HIS A 834 29.05 -18.98 -25.04
CA HIS A 834 27.72 -18.96 -24.40
C HIS A 834 27.72 -19.59 -23.01
N LEU A 835 28.55 -20.61 -22.80
CA LEU A 835 28.62 -21.31 -21.53
C LEU A 835 29.22 -20.46 -20.40
N GLU A 836 30.32 -19.75 -20.67
CA GLU A 836 30.94 -18.84 -19.70
C GLU A 836 29.99 -17.68 -19.34
N PHE A 837 29.28 -17.14 -20.32
CA PHE A 837 28.29 -16.08 -20.07
C PHE A 837 27.12 -16.56 -19.20
N ILE A 838 26.57 -17.75 -19.48
CA ILE A 838 25.54 -18.35 -18.63
C ILE A 838 26.09 -18.57 -17.22
N ASP A 839 27.36 -18.97 -17.07
CA ASP A 839 27.99 -19.19 -15.76
C ASP A 839 28.18 -17.89 -14.97
N LYS A 840 28.72 -16.84 -15.60
CA LYS A 840 28.86 -15.50 -15.00
C LYS A 840 27.52 -15.01 -14.48
N LEU A 841 26.48 -15.06 -15.32
CA LEU A 841 25.14 -14.65 -14.96
C LEU A 841 24.56 -15.52 -13.84
N ALA A 842 24.75 -16.84 -13.89
CA ALA A 842 24.35 -17.73 -12.82
C ALA A 842 25.02 -17.34 -11.50
N ASN A 843 26.31 -16.99 -11.50
CA ASN A 843 27.04 -16.58 -10.31
C ASN A 843 26.55 -15.22 -9.77
N THR A 844 26.24 -14.25 -10.64
CA THR A 844 25.66 -12.96 -10.22
C THR A 844 24.22 -13.12 -9.68
N ILE A 845 23.40 -14.01 -10.27
CA ILE A 845 22.09 -14.36 -9.70
C ILE A 845 22.23 -14.90 -8.28
N LYS A 846 23.25 -15.74 -8.02
CA LYS A 846 23.52 -16.30 -6.68
C LYS A 846 23.82 -15.20 -5.65
N SER A 847 24.52 -14.13 -6.04
CA SER A 847 24.88 -13.03 -5.13
C SER A 847 23.76 -12.00 -4.93
N ASP A 848 22.98 -11.66 -5.97
CA ASP A 848 22.05 -10.51 -5.92
C ASP A 848 20.58 -10.86 -5.66
N ARG A 849 20.08 -12.01 -6.12
CA ARG A 849 18.62 -12.29 -6.15
C ARG A 849 18.12 -13.30 -5.13
N PHE A 850 19.02 -14.03 -4.48
CA PHE A 850 18.68 -14.97 -3.41
C PHE A 850 19.10 -14.49 -2.02
N ASN A 851 19.32 -13.18 -1.84
CA ASN A 851 19.26 -12.61 -0.51
C ASN A 851 17.85 -12.85 0.05
N LYS A 852 17.80 -13.45 1.25
CA LYS A 852 16.58 -13.64 2.04
C LYS A 852 15.77 -12.34 1.95
N VAL A 853 14.62 -12.37 1.28
CA VAL A 853 13.60 -11.36 1.54
C VAL A 853 13.30 -11.51 3.03
N GLY A 854 13.77 -10.55 3.83
CA GLY A 854 13.37 -10.44 5.23
C GLY A 854 11.86 -10.53 5.24
N TYR A 855 11.33 -11.45 6.04
CA TYR A 855 9.91 -11.74 6.19
C TYR A 855 9.14 -10.42 6.42
N ARG A 856 8.75 -9.73 5.34
CA ARG A 856 7.71 -8.72 5.42
C ARG A 856 6.46 -9.53 5.62
N MET A 857 5.95 -9.44 6.84
CA MET A 857 4.66 -9.95 7.29
C MET A 857 3.64 -9.94 6.16
N TYR A 858 3.52 -11.05 5.43
CA TYR A 858 2.19 -11.56 5.23
C TYR A 858 1.73 -11.85 6.64
N ARG A 859 0.77 -11.06 7.13
CA ARG A 859 -0.09 -11.57 8.19
C ARG A 859 -0.51 -12.93 7.66
N GLU A 860 -0.09 -13.98 8.35
CA GLU A 860 -0.87 -15.21 8.36
C GLU A 860 -2.27 -14.71 8.66
N ILE A 861 -3.10 -14.65 7.63
CA ILE A 861 -4.52 -14.82 7.85
C ILE A 861 -4.53 -16.11 8.63
N ASP A 862 -4.97 -16.07 9.89
CA ASP A 862 -5.25 -17.29 10.64
C ASP A 862 -6.20 -18.09 9.76
N GLU A 863 -5.64 -18.97 8.94
CA GLU A 863 -6.39 -20.01 8.26
C GLU A 863 -7.00 -20.77 9.44
N PRO A 864 -8.34 -20.84 9.54
CA PRO A 864 -8.95 -21.66 10.58
C PRO A 864 -8.34 -23.04 10.49
N GLU A 865 -7.94 -23.65 11.61
CA GLU A 865 -7.37 -25.00 11.63
C GLU A 865 -8.32 -25.95 10.89
N GLU A 866 -8.05 -26.20 9.60
CA GLU A 866 -8.83 -27.14 8.82
C GLU A 866 -8.64 -28.53 9.45
N PRO A 867 -9.71 -29.33 9.62
CA PRO A 867 -9.57 -30.71 10.02
C PRO A 867 -8.68 -31.42 9.00
N LYS A 868 -7.61 -32.07 9.47
CA LYS A 868 -6.66 -32.81 8.64
C LYS A 868 -7.37 -33.97 7.94
N VAL A 869 -7.85 -33.75 6.72
CA VAL A 869 -8.25 -34.83 5.81
C VAL A 869 -6.96 -35.47 5.27
N GLU A 870 -6.56 -36.60 5.86
CA GLU A 870 -5.43 -37.40 5.36
C GLU A 870 -5.88 -38.15 4.09
N ILE A 871 -5.37 -37.74 2.92
CA ILE A 871 -5.52 -38.49 1.65
C ILE A 871 -4.77 -39.83 1.79
N SER A 872 -5.33 -40.97 1.38
CA SER A 872 -4.64 -42.27 1.54
C SER A 872 -3.38 -42.37 0.67
N GLN A 873 -2.40 -43.15 1.14
CA GLN A 873 -1.15 -43.37 0.41
C GLN A 873 -1.41 -44.14 -0.89
N GLU A 874 -2.34 -45.10 -0.87
CA GLU A 874 -2.76 -45.84 -2.06
C GLU A 874 -3.37 -44.92 -3.13
N PHE A 875 -4.16 -43.92 -2.72
CA PHE A 875 -4.76 -42.96 -3.64
C PHE A 875 -3.70 -42.10 -4.35
N LEU A 876 -2.73 -41.57 -3.59
CA LEU A 876 -1.66 -40.77 -4.17
C LEU A 876 -0.76 -41.59 -5.10
N LEU A 877 -0.47 -42.86 -4.75
CA LEU A 877 0.26 -43.78 -5.63
C LEU A 877 -0.50 -44.03 -6.94
N HIS A 878 -1.82 -44.21 -6.88
CA HIS A 878 -2.63 -44.51 -8.06
C HIS A 878 -2.70 -43.33 -9.06
N TYR A 879 -2.76 -42.09 -8.57
CA TYR A 879 -2.96 -40.90 -9.42
C TYR A 879 -1.67 -40.14 -9.77
N ILE A 880 -0.61 -40.25 -8.95
CA ILE A 880 0.62 -39.46 -9.12
C ILE A 880 1.78 -40.32 -9.64
N CYS A 881 1.77 -41.62 -9.36
CA CYS A 881 2.80 -42.56 -9.81
C CYS A 881 2.28 -43.43 -10.98
N ASN A 882 3.12 -43.59 -11.99
CA ASN A 882 2.95 -44.59 -13.05
C ASN A 882 3.80 -45.81 -12.68
N ALA A 883 3.15 -46.91 -12.27
CA ALA A 883 3.83 -48.10 -11.75
C ALA A 883 4.95 -48.66 -12.64
N LYS A 884 4.88 -48.49 -13.97
CA LYS A 884 5.94 -48.93 -14.89
C LYS A 884 7.09 -47.93 -15.00
N GLN A 885 6.81 -46.63 -14.93
CA GLN A 885 7.81 -45.57 -15.10
C GLN A 885 8.45 -45.11 -13.78
N ASP A 886 7.78 -45.38 -12.65
CA ASP A 886 8.18 -44.94 -11.31
C ASP A 886 8.72 -46.08 -10.43
N SER A 887 8.93 -47.28 -10.97
CA SER A 887 9.34 -48.46 -10.18
C SER A 887 10.62 -48.23 -9.38
N ASP A 888 11.56 -47.43 -9.88
CA ASP A 888 12.83 -47.09 -9.23
C ASP A 888 12.74 -45.89 -8.27
N VAL A 889 11.57 -45.27 -8.14
CA VAL A 889 11.31 -44.14 -7.21
C VAL A 889 10.11 -44.38 -6.30
N ILE A 890 9.40 -45.49 -6.48
CA ILE A 890 8.18 -45.80 -5.74
C ILE A 890 8.46 -46.06 -4.26
N ASP A 891 9.63 -46.58 -3.93
CA ASP A 891 10.01 -46.82 -2.53
C ASP A 891 10.41 -45.52 -1.83
N ASP A 892 11.04 -44.56 -2.53
CA ASP A 892 11.24 -43.19 -2.03
C ASP A 892 9.90 -42.51 -1.69
N PHE A 893 8.85 -42.73 -2.50
CA PHE A 893 7.51 -42.21 -2.20
C PHE A 893 6.95 -42.82 -0.91
N LYS A 894 7.08 -44.14 -0.75
CA LYS A 894 6.61 -44.87 0.43
C LYS A 894 7.36 -44.48 1.70
N GLU A 895 8.63 -44.07 1.60
CA GLU A 895 9.43 -43.58 2.74
C GLU A 895 9.15 -42.11 3.09
N GLU A 896 9.00 -41.24 2.08
CA GLU A 896 8.82 -39.78 2.29
C GLU A 896 7.46 -39.47 2.95
N TYR A 897 6.41 -40.23 2.62
CA TYR A 897 5.05 -40.06 3.13
C TYR A 897 4.92 -40.17 4.67
N PRO A 898 5.36 -41.26 5.33
CA PRO A 898 5.34 -41.39 6.79
C PRO A 898 6.32 -40.45 7.51
N SER A 899 7.42 -40.00 6.86
CA SER A 899 8.39 -39.07 7.46
C SER A 899 7.81 -37.67 7.72
N ARG A 900 6.86 -37.21 6.89
CA ARG A 900 6.09 -35.97 7.11
C ARG A 900 5.22 -36.05 8.36
N LYS A 901 4.71 -37.24 8.69
CA LYS A 901 3.90 -37.54 9.89
C LYS A 901 4.70 -37.31 11.19
N LYS A 902 6.00 -37.65 11.21
CA LYS A 902 6.92 -37.49 12.36
C LYS A 902 7.47 -36.07 12.56
N LYS A 903 7.68 -35.29 11.49
CA LYS A 903 8.21 -33.92 11.60
C LYS A 903 7.19 -32.92 12.15
N LEU A 904 5.92 -33.07 11.77
CA LEU A 904 4.81 -32.26 12.30
C LEU A 904 4.56 -32.50 13.81
N THR A 905 4.72 -33.73 14.28
CA THR A 905 4.60 -34.08 15.70
C THR A 905 5.75 -33.55 16.56
N ARG A 906 6.98 -33.50 16.03
CA ARG A 906 8.15 -32.92 16.74
C ARG A 906 8.12 -31.39 16.81
N ALA A 907 7.58 -30.70 15.81
CA ALA A 907 7.40 -29.25 15.84
C ALA A 907 6.39 -28.82 16.93
N ARG A 908 5.28 -29.55 17.08
CA ARG A 908 4.29 -29.34 18.17
C ARG A 908 4.89 -29.52 19.57
N LYS A 909 5.76 -30.53 19.79
CA LYS A 909 6.42 -30.73 21.09
C LYS A 909 7.39 -29.62 21.49
N ARG A 910 7.95 -28.86 20.54
CA ARG A 910 8.81 -27.71 20.85
C ARG A 910 8.01 -26.42 21.08
N ALA A 911 6.86 -26.26 20.43
CA ALA A 911 5.99 -25.11 20.63
C ALA A 911 5.18 -25.16 21.95
N ILE A 912 4.97 -26.35 22.51
CA ILE A 912 4.30 -26.55 23.81
C ILE A 912 5.32 -26.52 24.97
N GLY A 913 6.62 -26.38 24.67
CA GLY A 913 7.72 -26.38 25.65
C GLY A 913 8.55 -25.09 25.67
N GLN A 914 8.04 -23.98 25.13
CA GLN A 914 8.59 -22.64 25.30
C GLN A 914 7.55 -21.70 25.89
#